data_AF-A0AAE1C3C6-F1
#
_entry.id   AF-A0AAE1C3C6-F1
#
_cell.length_a   1.000
_cell.length_b   1.000
_cell.length_c   1.000
_cell.angle_alpha   90.00
_cell.angle_beta   90.00
_cell.angle_gamma   90.00
#
_symmetry.space_group_name_H-M   'P 1'
#
loop_
_entity.id
_entity.type
_entity.pdbx_description
1 polymer ?
#
loop_
_entity_poly.entity_id
_entity_poly.type
_entity_poly.pdbx_seq_one_letter_code
_entity_poly.pdbx_strand_id
1 'polypeptide(L)'
;MKLILPWVAIGLTVLPGSDAFWRINCEIIQTGRVDPLVNPGTVAAHAHTITGGSNIGVNSTPADMVNSECTSCEVTADKSAYWTPLLYYWYPNGSFFQVPHSGAVVYYLGRGPNVNNTVPFPPGFKILSGNKALRSYDTQSLTYGNAQYPGRPIADRVSFACLVAFGLKLPPNQPYMYNATQCVNGLRAQIGFQSCWNGIDLYKTDNSHVAYQSGIDNGVCPPSHPVQLPIIFVETNYAVGQVPNATDDNRFVFSQGDPTGYGFHGDFINGWDPVVQTNAVNNCLYNGAPDGVIQECPYLNEVDTTGAAANCPERRQQVRENVTGMLDHLPGCVQVTYGPGSATAAQMECNASVPIPYITPTPMGTPLPTATPVIGQQYGLPTFQYLGCYNDTGPGGGYRTLSSLAYSNYSFMTIEFCQQYCTSKGYQYAGLEYAQECHCDNNLNPTAQLTTAVTMNECTWTCGGTLTQGGTQEFCGGLSYMSVYNNTNSSFVGFGDNSNTAGNTQPYVPAAGFASNYLGCYSDNHGGRALANGGISWNNMSVEVWGQYCATTQNVIGGIGYQYYGLEYTSQCFCGNQLGGNNSFLTPFTTPSGGANALSLYNNTGYNPPANKPSVGKFQSQTCLKDPTIGGGRALQPGVLRNNNMTVEMCIKYCLGNYYNYAGIEYGVECYCGNQILASTGAVIQACPATTQKLCPGNPTVSSLPIGSVVFTY
;
A
#
# COMPACT_ATOMS: atom_id res chain seq x y z
N MET A 1 3.35 7.26 -6.96
CA MET A 1 2.49 6.06 -6.99
C MET A 1 2.91 5.20 -5.81
N LYS A 2 2.35 5.45 -4.62
CA LYS A 2 2.56 4.57 -3.46
C LYS A 2 1.88 3.25 -3.77
N LEU A 3 2.64 2.16 -3.76
CA LEU A 3 2.07 0.90 -3.32
C LEU A 3 1.61 1.15 -1.88
N ILE A 4 0.31 1.38 -1.70
CA ILE A 4 -0.33 1.25 -0.41
C ILE A 4 -0.21 -0.24 -0.08
N LEU A 5 0.89 -0.62 0.53
CA LEU A 5 0.95 -1.87 1.28
C LEU A 5 0.00 -1.66 2.46
N PRO A 6 -1.12 -2.39 2.53
CA PRO A 6 -1.95 -2.35 3.72
C PRO A 6 -1.06 -2.77 4.89
N TRP A 7 -1.21 -2.06 6.00
CA TRP A 7 -0.64 -2.41 7.29
C TRP A 7 -0.91 -3.90 7.57
N VAL A 8 0.08 -4.76 7.32
CA VAL A 8 -0.02 -6.18 7.68
C VAL A 8 0.37 -6.26 9.14
N ALA A 9 -0.64 -6.23 10.01
CA ALA A 9 -0.53 -6.84 11.32
C ALA A 9 -0.26 -8.33 11.10
N ILE A 10 0.99 -8.75 11.31
CA ILE A 10 1.37 -10.16 11.30
C ILE A 10 0.72 -10.78 12.54
N GLY A 11 -0.25 -11.67 12.33
CA GLY A 11 -0.80 -12.49 13.40
C GLY A 11 0.30 -13.39 13.99
N LEU A 12 0.85 -12.98 15.14
CA LEU A 12 1.76 -13.79 15.94
C LEU A 12 0.95 -14.91 16.59
N THR A 13 1.30 -16.16 16.30
CA THR A 13 0.90 -17.28 17.16
C THR A 13 1.51 -17.07 18.54
N VAL A 14 0.66 -16.94 19.56
CA VAL A 14 1.06 -16.84 20.97
C VAL A 14 1.84 -18.09 21.37
N LEU A 15 3.15 -17.93 21.54
CA LEU A 15 4.06 -18.82 22.26
C LEU A 15 4.75 -17.99 23.35
N PRO A 16 5.17 -18.59 24.48
CA PRO A 16 5.47 -17.84 25.70
C PRO A 16 6.76 -17.03 25.54
N GLY A 17 6.65 -15.71 25.74
CA GLY A 17 7.76 -14.75 25.73
C GLY A 17 8.08 -14.22 24.34
N SER A 18 7.32 -13.25 23.84
CA SER A 18 7.73 -12.45 22.69
C SER A 18 8.89 -11.54 23.09
N ASP A 19 10.08 -11.79 22.55
CA ASP A 19 11.25 -10.94 22.74
C ASP A 19 10.97 -9.53 22.19
N ALA A 20 11.22 -8.49 22.99
CA ALA A 20 11.02 -7.10 22.58
C ALA A 20 12.04 -6.66 21.52
N PHE A 21 11.62 -5.77 20.63
CA PHE A 21 12.49 -5.13 19.63
C PHE A 21 11.89 -3.81 19.17
N TRP A 22 12.63 -3.05 18.36
CA TRP A 22 12.04 -2.00 17.52
C TRP A 22 12.53 -2.14 16.07
N ARG A 23 11.74 -1.64 15.14
CA ARG A 23 12.09 -1.57 13.72
C ARG A 23 11.98 -0.14 13.21
N ILE A 24 12.92 0.26 12.37
CA ILE A 24 13.05 1.60 11.82
C ILE A 24 12.91 1.48 10.31
N ASN A 25 11.89 2.12 9.74
CA ASN A 25 11.78 2.27 8.29
C ASN A 25 12.79 3.31 7.81
N CYS A 26 13.58 2.95 6.80
CA CYS A 26 14.56 3.85 6.19
C CYS A 26 14.47 3.84 4.67
N GLU A 27 14.36 5.03 4.10
CA GLU A 27 14.35 5.25 2.66
C GLU A 27 15.79 5.33 2.12
N ILE A 28 15.95 5.36 0.80
CA ILE A 28 17.26 5.44 0.15
C ILE A 28 17.87 6.83 0.36
N ILE A 29 19.08 6.88 0.93
CA ILE A 29 19.88 8.12 1.03
C ILE A 29 20.95 8.21 -0.06
N GLN A 30 21.42 7.09 -0.58
CA GLN A 30 22.41 7.04 -1.65
C GLN A 30 22.36 5.69 -2.40
N THR A 31 22.61 5.72 -3.71
CA THR A 31 22.72 4.51 -4.54
C THR A 31 23.97 4.57 -5.40
N GLY A 32 24.89 3.62 -5.29
CA GLY A 32 26.10 3.62 -6.12
C GLY A 32 27.20 2.73 -5.56
N ARG A 33 28.38 2.76 -6.19
CA ARG A 33 29.57 2.03 -5.72
C ARG A 33 30.28 2.76 -4.58
N VAL A 34 29.56 2.94 -3.47
CA VAL A 34 29.99 3.67 -2.27
C VAL A 34 30.09 2.69 -1.11
N ASP A 35 31.30 2.50 -0.60
CA ASP A 35 31.57 1.63 0.55
C ASP A 35 32.77 2.16 1.35
N PRO A 36 32.56 3.11 2.27
CA PRO A 36 33.64 3.69 3.06
C PRO A 36 34.21 2.70 4.10
N LEU A 37 33.55 1.57 4.35
CA LEU A 37 34.01 0.57 5.30
C LEU A 37 35.08 -0.33 4.68
N VAL A 38 34.84 -0.81 3.47
CA VAL A 38 35.74 -1.73 2.75
C VAL A 38 36.69 -0.99 1.81
N ASN A 39 36.25 0.11 1.20
CA ASN A 39 36.95 0.84 0.15
C ASN A 39 37.13 2.35 0.47
N PRO A 40 37.65 2.73 1.65
CA PRO A 40 37.72 4.13 2.09
C PRO A 40 38.45 5.03 1.09
N GLY A 41 37.78 6.08 0.63
CA GLY A 41 38.30 7.06 -0.32
C GLY A 41 38.37 6.58 -1.76
N THR A 42 37.87 5.38 -2.06
CA THR A 42 37.92 4.77 -3.39
C THR A 42 36.55 4.28 -3.85
N VAL A 43 36.43 3.93 -5.13
CA VAL A 43 35.20 3.38 -5.67
C VAL A 43 35.06 1.91 -5.23
N ALA A 44 33.89 1.55 -4.70
CA ALA A 44 33.63 0.17 -4.28
C ALA A 44 33.61 -0.80 -5.47
N ALA A 45 33.82 -2.09 -5.20
CA ALA A 45 33.83 -3.12 -6.24
C ALA A 45 32.48 -3.21 -6.99
N HIS A 46 31.38 -3.25 -6.24
CA HIS A 46 30.01 -3.35 -6.73
C HIS A 46 29.11 -2.25 -6.15
N ALA A 47 27.88 -2.15 -6.64
CA ALA A 47 26.95 -1.09 -6.26
C ALA A 47 26.07 -1.49 -5.07
N HIS A 48 25.82 -0.54 -4.18
CA HIS A 48 24.99 -0.70 -3.00
C HIS A 48 23.82 0.27 -3.04
N THR A 49 22.76 -0.10 -2.33
CA THR A 49 21.78 0.86 -1.81
C THR A 49 22.11 1.16 -0.36
N ILE A 50 22.03 2.43 0.00
CA ILE A 50 22.39 2.93 1.32
C ILE A 50 21.19 3.67 1.90
N THR A 51 20.91 3.44 3.17
CA THR A 51 19.91 4.14 3.97
C THR A 51 20.56 4.78 5.21
N GLY A 52 19.96 5.85 5.73
CA GLY A 52 20.38 6.52 6.96
C GLY A 52 20.97 7.92 6.75
N GLY A 53 22.11 8.22 7.38
CA GLY A 53 22.69 9.56 7.46
C GLY A 53 23.10 10.19 6.11
N SER A 54 22.74 11.46 5.91
CA SER A 54 23.02 12.22 4.68
C SER A 54 24.48 12.52 4.35
N ASN A 55 25.40 12.39 5.32
CA ASN A 55 26.85 12.56 5.07
C ASN A 55 27.53 11.29 4.58
N ILE A 56 26.77 10.24 4.25
CA ILE A 56 27.34 9.01 3.70
C ILE A 56 27.96 9.23 2.32
N GLY A 57 29.13 8.64 2.13
CA GLY A 57 29.97 8.81 0.98
C GLY A 57 31.20 7.91 1.01
N VAL A 58 32.01 7.98 -0.04
CA VAL A 58 33.14 7.06 -0.30
C VAL A 58 34.21 7.04 0.80
N ASN A 59 34.28 8.08 1.65
CA ASN A 59 35.29 8.21 2.71
C ASN A 59 34.68 8.58 4.07
N SER A 60 33.38 8.31 4.28
CA SER A 60 32.71 8.72 5.51
C SER A 60 33.22 7.98 6.74
N THR A 61 33.33 8.73 7.82
CA THR A 61 33.71 8.29 9.16
C THR A 61 32.47 8.24 10.06
N PRO A 62 32.57 7.60 11.25
CA PRO A 62 31.50 7.69 12.24
C PRO A 62 31.17 9.14 12.67
N ALA A 63 32.17 10.04 12.69
CA ALA A 63 31.94 11.44 12.98
C ALA A 63 31.08 12.11 11.90
N ASP A 64 31.30 11.76 10.63
CA ASP A 64 30.48 12.27 9.52
C ASP A 64 29.02 11.81 9.67
N MET A 65 28.79 10.57 10.10
CA MET A 65 27.44 10.04 10.34
C MET A 65 26.70 10.85 11.39
N VAL A 66 27.31 11.03 12.58
CA VAL A 66 26.73 11.86 13.66
C VAL A 66 26.48 13.30 13.20
N ASN A 67 27.39 13.85 12.39
CA ASN A 67 27.28 15.20 11.83
C ASN A 67 26.36 15.30 10.60
N SER A 68 25.67 14.23 10.21
CA SER A 68 24.70 14.28 9.10
C SER A 68 23.63 15.33 9.41
N GLU A 69 23.26 16.13 8.41
CA GLU A 69 22.20 17.12 8.52
C GLU A 69 20.85 16.46 8.86
N CYS A 70 20.56 15.38 8.13
CA CYS A 70 19.35 14.58 8.24
C CYS A 70 19.67 13.08 8.10
N THR A 71 18.66 12.24 8.35
CA THR A 71 18.66 10.80 8.09
C THR A 71 17.42 10.41 7.29
N SER A 72 17.56 9.43 6.38
CA SER A 72 16.43 8.87 5.62
C SER A 72 15.59 7.86 6.42
N CYS A 73 15.91 7.67 7.71
CA CYS A 73 15.19 6.82 8.64
C CYS A 73 14.11 7.60 9.42
N GLU A 74 13.03 6.91 9.82
CA GLU A 74 11.93 7.51 10.59
C GLU A 74 12.36 7.97 12.00
N VAL A 75 13.38 7.32 12.60
CA VAL A 75 13.98 7.78 13.85
C VAL A 75 15.09 8.78 13.54
N THR A 76 14.82 10.08 13.72
CA THR A 76 15.77 11.14 13.36
C THR A 76 17.05 11.19 14.18
N ALA A 77 17.03 10.56 15.36
CA ALA A 77 18.22 10.35 16.19
C ALA A 77 19.18 9.27 15.64
N ASP A 78 18.72 8.44 14.70
CA ASP A 78 19.56 7.44 14.04
C ASP A 78 20.13 7.98 12.72
N LYS A 79 21.32 8.57 12.78
CA LYS A 79 22.07 9.00 11.59
C LYS A 79 23.11 7.97 11.15
N SER A 80 22.97 6.72 11.61
CA SER A 80 23.82 5.62 11.15
C SER A 80 23.66 5.40 9.64
N ALA A 81 24.61 4.72 9.02
CA ALA A 81 24.46 4.25 7.64
C ALA A 81 24.35 2.73 7.61
N TYR A 82 23.41 2.23 6.83
CA TYR A 82 23.20 0.80 6.55
C TYR A 82 23.20 0.62 5.05
N TRP A 83 23.91 -0.38 4.55
CA TRP A 83 23.87 -0.65 3.11
C TRP A 83 23.95 -2.12 2.76
N THR A 84 23.31 -2.47 1.66
CA THR A 84 23.27 -3.83 1.09
C THR A 84 23.44 -3.78 -0.43
N PRO A 85 23.85 -4.87 -1.09
CA PRO A 85 24.02 -4.89 -2.54
C PRO A 85 22.70 -4.70 -3.29
N LEU A 86 22.73 -3.95 -4.38
CA LEU A 86 21.60 -3.82 -5.30
C LEU A 86 21.26 -5.15 -5.99
N LEU A 87 19.96 -5.39 -6.22
CA LEU A 87 19.47 -6.50 -7.02
C LEU A 87 19.17 -6.05 -8.46
N TYR A 88 19.56 -6.87 -9.44
CA TYR A 88 19.28 -6.67 -10.86
C TYR A 88 18.57 -7.88 -11.45
N TYR A 89 17.77 -7.65 -12.48
CA TYR A 89 17.34 -8.69 -13.40
C TYR A 89 18.22 -8.68 -14.66
N TRP A 90 18.82 -9.82 -14.98
CA TRP A 90 19.70 -10.00 -16.14
C TRP A 90 18.89 -10.53 -17.32
N TYR A 91 18.70 -9.75 -18.38
CA TYR A 91 17.94 -10.14 -19.55
C TYR A 91 18.72 -11.07 -20.49
N PRO A 92 18.03 -11.92 -21.28
CA PRO A 92 18.68 -12.82 -22.24
C PRO A 92 19.57 -12.12 -23.27
N ASN A 93 19.30 -10.85 -23.58
CA ASN A 93 20.12 -10.01 -24.47
C ASN A 93 21.43 -9.52 -23.81
N GLY A 94 21.64 -9.80 -22.53
CA GLY A 94 22.81 -9.38 -21.76
C GLY A 94 22.63 -8.12 -20.92
N SER A 95 21.54 -7.36 -21.08
CA SER A 95 21.29 -6.14 -20.31
C SER A 95 20.80 -6.43 -18.89
N PHE A 96 20.89 -5.45 -18.01
CA PHE A 96 20.49 -5.55 -16.61
C PHE A 96 19.50 -4.44 -16.28
N PHE A 97 18.48 -4.74 -15.48
CA PHE A 97 17.58 -3.73 -14.94
C PHE A 97 17.59 -3.78 -13.42
N GLN A 98 17.83 -2.64 -12.78
CA GLN A 98 17.78 -2.54 -11.31
C GLN A 98 16.38 -2.88 -10.83
N VAL A 99 16.27 -3.84 -9.91
CA VAL A 99 14.97 -4.18 -9.32
C VAL A 99 14.54 -3.05 -8.37
N PRO A 100 13.34 -2.46 -8.55
CA PRO A 100 12.90 -1.35 -7.71
C PRO A 100 12.74 -1.75 -6.24
N HIS A 101 13.05 -0.84 -5.32
CA HIS A 101 12.77 -0.93 -3.89
C HIS A 101 12.79 0.47 -3.25
N SER A 102 12.33 0.58 -2.00
CA SER A 102 12.19 1.86 -1.26
C SER A 102 13.15 1.95 -0.06
N GLY A 103 14.36 1.41 -0.19
CA GLY A 103 15.31 1.33 0.93
C GLY A 103 15.16 0.04 1.76
N ALA A 104 15.19 0.16 3.08
CA ALA A 104 15.29 -0.97 4.01
C ALA A 104 14.55 -0.75 5.33
N VAL A 105 14.21 -1.83 6.01
CA VAL A 105 13.75 -1.81 7.40
C VAL A 105 14.87 -2.34 8.29
N VAL A 106 15.26 -1.56 9.29
CA VAL A 106 16.34 -1.90 10.22
C VAL A 106 15.74 -2.27 11.57
N TYR A 107 16.03 -3.47 12.04
CA TYR A 107 15.56 -3.98 13.31
C TYR A 107 16.69 -3.96 14.33
N TYR A 108 16.34 -3.60 15.55
CA TYR A 108 17.19 -3.69 16.74
C TYR A 108 16.55 -4.71 17.69
N LEU A 109 17.08 -5.93 17.71
CA LEU A 109 16.50 -7.03 18.47
C LEU A 109 17.20 -7.22 19.81
N GLY A 110 16.42 -7.37 20.88
CA GLY A 110 16.88 -7.77 22.20
C GLY A 110 16.64 -9.25 22.43
N ARG A 111 17.65 -10.10 22.19
CA ARG A 111 17.52 -11.56 22.30
C ARG A 111 18.68 -12.19 23.04
N GLY A 112 18.46 -13.43 23.48
CA GLY A 112 19.43 -14.21 24.23
C GLY A 112 19.31 -14.04 25.73
N PRO A 113 19.88 -14.98 26.52
CA PRO A 113 19.77 -15.01 27.97
C PRO A 113 20.42 -13.80 28.67
N ASN A 114 21.28 -13.04 27.97
CA ASN A 114 21.97 -11.88 28.52
C ASN A 114 21.39 -10.54 28.03
N VAL A 115 20.18 -10.54 27.45
CA VAL A 115 19.52 -9.34 26.90
C VAL A 115 19.43 -8.18 27.90
N ASN A 116 19.23 -8.46 29.19
CA ASN A 116 19.17 -7.45 30.26
C ASN A 116 20.48 -6.67 30.48
N ASN A 117 21.60 -7.19 29.98
CA ASN A 117 22.92 -6.56 30.07
C ASN A 117 23.41 -6.08 28.70
N THR A 118 22.50 -5.95 27.72
CA THR A 118 22.84 -5.37 26.41
C THR A 118 23.27 -3.93 26.58
N VAL A 119 24.40 -3.55 25.98
CA VAL A 119 24.91 -2.17 26.00
C VAL A 119 24.67 -1.50 24.64
N PRO A 120 24.41 -0.18 24.58
CA PRO A 120 24.28 0.53 23.31
C PRO A 120 25.56 0.45 22.47
N PHE A 121 25.43 0.67 21.16
CA PHE A 121 26.59 0.68 20.28
C PHE A 121 27.53 1.84 20.68
N PRO A 122 28.82 1.58 20.93
CA PRO A 122 29.73 2.65 21.30
C PRO A 122 29.90 3.64 20.12
N PRO A 123 30.11 4.94 20.39
CA PRO A 123 30.44 5.90 19.35
C PRO A 123 31.67 5.42 18.56
N GLY A 124 31.58 5.47 17.23
CA GLY A 124 32.66 4.99 16.36
C GLY A 124 32.57 3.52 15.93
N PHE A 125 31.60 2.77 16.45
CA PHE A 125 31.42 1.35 16.10
C PHE A 125 31.07 1.15 14.63
N LYS A 126 31.70 0.17 14.00
CA LYS A 126 31.43 -0.25 12.62
C LYS A 126 31.50 -1.76 12.51
N ILE A 127 30.75 -2.32 11.56
CA ILE A 127 30.65 -3.77 11.40
C ILE A 127 30.22 -4.12 9.97
N LEU A 128 30.77 -5.23 9.47
CA LEU A 128 30.34 -5.87 8.23
C LEU A 128 29.84 -7.28 8.54
N SER A 129 28.69 -7.61 7.97
CA SER A 129 28.07 -8.94 8.03
C SER A 129 27.93 -9.51 6.63
N GLY A 130 28.17 -10.81 6.45
CA GLY A 130 28.09 -11.43 5.11
C GLY A 130 29.45 -11.63 4.46
N ASN A 131 29.46 -12.18 3.25
CA ASN A 131 30.66 -12.34 2.44
C ASN A 131 30.29 -12.28 0.96
N LYS A 132 30.66 -11.18 0.30
CA LYS A 132 30.35 -10.92 -1.11
C LYS A 132 30.78 -12.01 -2.10
N ALA A 133 31.77 -12.83 -1.74
CA ALA A 133 32.32 -13.85 -2.62
C ALA A 133 31.55 -15.18 -2.58
N LEU A 134 30.72 -15.45 -1.56
CA LEU A 134 30.06 -16.75 -1.43
C LEU A 134 29.04 -17.00 -2.54
N ARG A 135 28.96 -18.25 -2.98
CA ARG A 135 27.99 -18.75 -4.00
C ARG A 135 27.36 -20.10 -3.61
N SER A 136 27.61 -20.57 -2.39
CA SER A 136 27.06 -21.80 -1.84
C SER A 136 26.94 -21.66 -0.32
N TYR A 137 26.10 -22.53 0.27
CA TYR A 137 25.90 -22.57 1.71
C TYR A 137 27.14 -23.12 2.43
N ASP A 138 27.65 -22.38 3.41
CA ASP A 138 28.76 -22.80 4.25
C ASP A 138 28.25 -23.54 5.50
N THR A 139 28.45 -24.86 5.52
CA THR A 139 28.10 -25.73 6.66
C THR A 139 29.22 -25.86 7.70
N GLN A 140 30.43 -25.37 7.39
CA GLN A 140 31.64 -25.64 8.18
C GLN A 140 31.94 -24.53 9.18
N SER A 141 31.67 -23.28 8.82
CA SER A 141 31.85 -22.14 9.71
C SER A 141 30.67 -22.02 10.67
N LEU A 142 30.88 -22.43 11.92
CA LEU A 142 29.85 -22.41 12.97
C LEU A 142 30.06 -21.24 13.93
N THR A 143 28.96 -20.76 14.49
CA THR A 143 28.99 -19.89 15.67
C THR A 143 29.57 -20.63 16.88
N TYR A 144 30.04 -19.88 17.87
CA TYR A 144 30.37 -20.45 19.18
C TYR A 144 29.13 -21.07 19.83
N GLY A 145 29.27 -22.18 20.53
CA GLY A 145 28.19 -22.76 21.31
C GLY A 145 28.68 -23.64 22.46
N ASN A 146 27.74 -24.06 23.29
CA ASN A 146 27.95 -25.01 24.38
C ASN A 146 26.81 -26.05 24.42
N ALA A 147 26.80 -26.94 25.42
CA ALA A 147 25.81 -28.00 25.51
C ALA A 147 24.36 -27.50 25.65
N GLN A 148 24.15 -26.32 26.27
CA GLN A 148 22.82 -25.72 26.45
C GLN A 148 22.42 -24.86 25.24
N TYR A 149 23.40 -24.20 24.63
CA TYR A 149 23.23 -23.28 23.50
C TYR A 149 24.13 -23.72 22.35
N PRO A 150 23.73 -24.73 21.55
CA PRO A 150 24.55 -25.25 20.47
C PRO A 150 24.80 -24.18 19.41
N GLY A 151 25.99 -24.21 18.81
CA GLY A 151 26.32 -23.37 17.66
C GLY A 151 25.58 -23.85 16.40
N ARG A 152 25.46 -22.96 15.42
CA ARG A 152 24.85 -23.23 14.10
C ARG A 152 25.68 -22.59 12.98
N PRO A 153 25.45 -22.95 11.71
CA PRO A 153 26.17 -22.37 10.60
C PRO A 153 26.01 -20.84 10.55
N ILE A 154 27.13 -20.12 10.42
CA ILE A 154 27.15 -18.66 10.28
C ILE A 154 26.41 -18.23 9.00
N ALA A 155 26.32 -19.11 8.00
CA ALA A 155 25.53 -18.92 6.79
C ALA A 155 24.06 -18.57 7.06
N ASP A 156 23.50 -18.97 8.20
CA ASP A 156 22.09 -18.70 8.57
C ASP A 156 21.80 -17.23 8.91
N ARG A 157 22.82 -16.37 8.95
CA ARG A 157 22.65 -14.92 9.09
C ARG A 157 21.97 -14.27 7.89
N VAL A 158 22.04 -14.91 6.72
CA VAL A 158 21.38 -14.45 5.49
C VAL A 158 20.15 -15.32 5.26
N SER A 159 19.02 -14.69 5.02
CA SER A 159 17.82 -15.40 4.58
C SER A 159 17.03 -14.60 3.57
N PHE A 160 16.23 -15.31 2.80
CA PHE A 160 15.30 -14.76 1.83
C PHE A 160 13.90 -15.22 2.18
N ALA A 161 12.91 -14.35 1.96
CA ALA A 161 11.49 -14.68 2.04
C ALA A 161 10.80 -14.30 0.73
N CYS A 162 10.00 -15.22 0.20
CA CYS A 162 9.21 -15.00 -1.00
C CYS A 162 7.83 -14.48 -0.60
N LEU A 163 7.53 -13.21 -0.90
CA LEU A 163 6.25 -12.61 -0.53
C LEU A 163 5.19 -13.01 -1.57
N VAL A 164 4.14 -13.66 -1.11
CA VAL A 164 3.04 -14.17 -1.94
C VAL A 164 1.74 -13.41 -1.70
N ALA A 165 0.75 -13.62 -2.57
CA ALA A 165 -0.57 -13.00 -2.48
C ALA A 165 -1.24 -13.20 -1.11
N PHE A 166 -2.03 -12.21 -0.69
CA PHE A 166 -2.75 -12.24 0.58
C PHE A 166 -3.64 -13.48 0.69
N GLY A 167 -3.64 -14.12 1.86
CA GLY A 167 -4.39 -15.37 2.12
C GLY A 167 -3.65 -16.65 1.75
N LEU A 168 -2.47 -16.57 1.12
CA LEU A 168 -1.58 -17.72 0.92
C LEU A 168 -0.57 -17.85 2.07
N LYS A 169 -0.22 -19.09 2.41
CA LYS A 169 0.83 -19.38 3.39
C LYS A 169 2.18 -18.96 2.81
N LEU A 170 2.90 -18.08 3.51
CA LEU A 170 4.27 -17.69 3.13
C LEU A 170 5.19 -18.92 3.11
N PRO A 171 5.99 -19.10 2.06
CA PRO A 171 7.07 -20.09 2.06
C PRO A 171 8.04 -19.86 3.24
N PRO A 172 8.65 -20.92 3.78
CA PRO A 172 9.61 -20.79 4.88
C PRO A 172 10.90 -20.15 4.36
N ASN A 173 11.47 -19.20 5.11
CA ASN A 173 12.72 -18.52 4.76
C ASN A 173 13.80 -19.50 4.30
N GLN A 174 14.53 -19.13 3.26
CA GLN A 174 15.61 -19.92 2.67
C GLN A 174 16.95 -19.20 2.82
N PRO A 175 18.07 -19.93 2.96
CA PRO A 175 19.41 -19.32 3.00
C PRO A 175 19.92 -18.93 1.59
N TYR A 176 19.11 -19.14 0.55
CA TYR A 176 19.39 -18.82 -0.84
C TYR A 176 18.26 -17.98 -1.43
N MET A 177 18.57 -17.24 -2.48
CA MET A 177 17.59 -16.45 -3.20
C MET A 177 16.58 -17.37 -3.90
N TYR A 178 15.29 -17.14 -3.63
CA TYR A 178 14.22 -17.84 -4.35
C TYR A 178 14.27 -17.53 -5.85
N ASN A 179 13.57 -18.34 -6.63
CA ASN A 179 13.16 -17.92 -7.96
C ASN A 179 12.25 -16.68 -7.86
N ALA A 180 12.83 -15.50 -8.04
CA ALA A 180 12.20 -14.25 -7.59
C ALA A 180 10.93 -13.90 -8.38
N THR A 181 10.78 -14.41 -9.61
CA THR A 181 9.55 -14.32 -10.41
C THR A 181 8.32 -14.96 -9.76
N GLN A 182 8.52 -15.92 -8.84
CA GLN A 182 7.44 -16.56 -8.08
C GLN A 182 6.97 -15.70 -6.89
N CYS A 183 7.74 -14.67 -6.53
CA CYS A 183 7.46 -13.80 -5.40
C CYS A 183 6.64 -12.60 -5.84
N VAL A 184 5.36 -12.87 -6.14
CA VAL A 184 4.42 -11.91 -6.76
C VAL A 184 4.25 -10.60 -5.98
N ASN A 185 4.47 -10.61 -4.66
CA ASN A 185 4.40 -9.42 -3.80
C ASN A 185 5.78 -8.89 -3.38
N GLY A 186 6.87 -9.44 -3.93
CA GLY A 186 8.24 -9.00 -3.66
C GLY A 186 9.14 -10.12 -3.13
N LEU A 187 10.45 -9.97 -3.35
CA LEU A 187 11.49 -10.78 -2.73
C LEU A 187 12.07 -10.00 -1.56
N ARG A 188 12.02 -10.56 -0.36
CA ARG A 188 12.69 -9.97 0.80
C ARG A 188 14.05 -10.62 1.00
N ALA A 189 15.11 -9.82 0.97
CA ALA A 189 16.45 -10.23 1.36
C ALA A 189 16.72 -9.74 2.78
N GLN A 190 17.32 -10.58 3.61
CA GLN A 190 17.47 -10.34 5.04
C GLN A 190 18.89 -10.66 5.48
N ILE A 191 19.44 -9.83 6.37
CA ILE A 191 20.75 -10.09 6.97
C ILE A 191 20.82 -9.67 8.44
N GLY A 192 21.28 -10.58 9.29
CA GLY A 192 21.61 -10.32 10.69
C GLY A 192 23.09 -9.99 10.88
N PHE A 193 23.39 -9.09 11.81
CA PHE A 193 24.75 -8.69 12.18
C PHE A 193 25.18 -9.36 13.49
N GLN A 194 26.49 -9.42 13.69
CA GLN A 194 27.13 -9.90 14.91
C GLN A 194 26.74 -8.99 16.09
N SER A 195 26.31 -9.59 17.20
CA SER A 195 25.85 -8.88 18.40
C SER A 195 26.71 -9.13 19.65
N CYS A 196 27.83 -9.83 19.52
CA CYS A 196 28.79 -10.03 20.60
C CYS A 196 30.07 -9.26 20.27
N TRP A 197 30.48 -8.35 21.15
CA TRP A 197 31.62 -7.47 21.00
C TRP A 197 32.73 -7.81 22.00
N ASN A 198 33.98 -7.64 21.59
CA ASN A 198 35.15 -7.86 22.45
C ASN A 198 35.32 -6.81 23.56
N GLY A 199 34.53 -5.73 23.54
CA GLY A 199 34.57 -4.67 24.55
C GLY A 199 35.68 -3.65 24.36
N ILE A 200 36.48 -3.76 23.29
CA ILE A 200 37.70 -2.99 23.09
C ILE A 200 37.70 -2.30 21.72
N ASP A 201 37.62 -3.08 20.65
CA ASP A 201 37.88 -2.60 19.29
C ASP A 201 36.58 -2.13 18.62
N LEU A 202 36.52 -0.87 18.19
CA LEU A 202 35.33 -0.33 17.51
C LEU A 202 35.20 -0.80 16.07
N TYR A 203 36.30 -1.23 15.45
CA TYR A 203 36.34 -1.79 14.11
C TYR A 203 37.66 -2.52 13.83
N LYS A 204 37.57 -3.69 13.19
CA LYS A 204 38.70 -4.38 12.57
C LYS A 204 38.30 -4.82 11.17
N THR A 205 39.22 -4.71 10.21
CA THR A 205 38.96 -5.05 8.79
C THR A 205 38.66 -6.53 8.56
N ASP A 206 39.08 -7.40 9.49
CA ASP A 206 38.77 -8.83 9.48
C ASP A 206 37.51 -9.19 10.28
N ASN A 207 36.79 -8.19 10.82
CA ASN A 207 35.66 -8.34 11.76
C ASN A 207 35.95 -9.15 13.03
N SER A 208 37.21 -9.37 13.40
CA SER A 208 37.57 -10.15 14.60
C SER A 208 37.23 -9.44 15.93
N HIS A 209 36.71 -8.21 15.89
CA HIS A 209 36.20 -7.50 17.06
C HIS A 209 34.78 -7.91 17.45
N VAL A 210 34.08 -8.67 16.59
CA VAL A 210 32.68 -9.06 16.77
C VAL A 210 32.45 -10.54 16.46
N ALA A 211 31.44 -11.12 17.08
CA ALA A 211 30.98 -12.47 16.86
C ALA A 211 29.45 -12.57 16.93
N TYR A 212 28.87 -13.56 16.26
CA TYR A 212 27.44 -13.88 16.44
C TYR A 212 27.21 -14.57 17.78
N GLN A 213 25.99 -14.44 18.32
CA GLN A 213 25.52 -15.33 19.36
C GLN A 213 25.44 -16.77 18.82
N SER A 214 25.37 -17.76 19.72
CA SER A 214 25.35 -19.18 19.34
C SER A 214 24.24 -19.55 18.35
N GLY A 215 23.08 -18.91 18.43
CA GLY A 215 21.95 -19.06 17.52
C GLY A 215 21.89 -18.06 16.38
N ILE A 216 22.99 -17.34 16.08
CA ILE A 216 23.07 -16.14 15.23
C ILE A 216 22.53 -14.89 15.93
N ASP A 217 21.23 -14.90 16.23
CA ASP A 217 20.46 -13.80 16.80
C ASP A 217 19.78 -14.19 18.13
N ASN A 218 20.18 -15.32 18.71
CA ASN A 218 19.75 -15.77 20.02
C ASN A 218 20.86 -16.62 20.67
N GLY A 219 20.78 -16.85 21.98
CA GLY A 219 21.74 -17.63 22.73
C GLY A 219 22.93 -16.82 23.23
N VAL A 220 24.06 -17.48 23.49
CA VAL A 220 25.15 -16.89 24.28
C VAL A 220 26.26 -16.32 23.40
N CYS A 221 26.91 -15.28 23.92
CA CYS A 221 28.15 -14.77 23.34
C CYS A 221 29.36 -15.64 23.71
N PRO A 222 30.38 -15.72 22.84
CA PRO A 222 31.61 -16.40 23.17
C PRO A 222 32.37 -15.67 24.29
N PRO A 223 33.16 -16.37 25.11
CA PRO A 223 33.99 -15.73 26.14
C PRO A 223 34.96 -14.67 25.60
N SER A 224 35.37 -14.76 24.34
CA SER A 224 36.22 -13.77 23.67
C SER A 224 35.49 -12.46 23.31
N HIS A 225 34.15 -12.49 23.27
CA HIS A 225 33.30 -11.34 22.94
C HIS A 225 32.17 -11.19 23.97
N PRO A 226 32.50 -10.88 25.23
CA PRO A 226 31.55 -11.00 26.34
C PRO A 226 30.48 -9.90 26.36
N VAL A 227 30.65 -8.82 25.60
CA VAL A 227 29.75 -7.66 25.62
C VAL A 227 28.64 -7.85 24.59
N GLN A 228 27.40 -7.97 25.05
CA GLN A 228 26.24 -8.07 24.16
C GLN A 228 25.81 -6.67 23.68
N LEU A 229 25.67 -6.51 22.37
CA LEU A 229 25.11 -5.36 21.67
C LEU A 229 23.70 -5.70 21.17
N PRO A 230 22.87 -4.68 20.81
CA PRO A 230 21.63 -4.94 20.10
C PRO A 230 21.91 -5.69 18.79
N ILE A 231 21.02 -6.60 18.40
CA ILE A 231 21.18 -7.28 17.11
C ILE A 231 20.61 -6.37 16.03
N ILE A 232 21.46 -5.94 15.09
CA ILE A 232 21.00 -5.31 13.86
C ILE A 232 20.53 -6.41 12.91
N PHE A 233 19.31 -6.28 12.42
CA PHE A 233 18.77 -7.13 11.36
C PHE A 233 18.15 -6.25 10.28
N VAL A 234 18.62 -6.37 9.04
CA VAL A 234 18.21 -5.50 7.93
C VAL A 234 17.39 -6.30 6.94
N GLU A 235 16.23 -5.75 6.55
CA GLU A 235 15.38 -6.29 5.50
C GLU A 235 15.30 -5.33 4.31
N THR A 236 15.55 -5.83 3.11
CA THR A 236 15.31 -5.10 1.86
C THR A 236 14.24 -5.84 1.04
N ASN A 237 13.14 -5.14 0.74
CA ASN A 237 12.04 -5.69 -0.07
C ASN A 237 12.20 -5.24 -1.53
N TYR A 238 12.53 -6.18 -2.41
CA TYR A 238 12.67 -5.94 -3.84
C TYR A 238 11.35 -6.21 -4.57
N ALA A 239 10.88 -5.24 -5.35
CA ALA A 239 9.67 -5.31 -6.16
C ALA A 239 9.92 -6.11 -7.46
N VAL A 240 10.27 -7.39 -7.31
CA VAL A 240 10.62 -8.29 -8.42
C VAL A 240 9.50 -8.47 -9.44
N GLY A 241 8.23 -8.32 -9.02
CA GLY A 241 7.06 -8.30 -9.91
C GLY A 241 6.89 -7.01 -10.73
N GLN A 242 7.67 -5.96 -10.44
CA GLN A 242 7.66 -4.70 -11.19
C GLN A 242 8.78 -4.62 -12.25
N VAL A 243 9.55 -5.69 -12.43
CA VAL A 243 10.57 -5.75 -13.48
C VAL A 243 9.88 -5.91 -14.84
N PRO A 244 10.09 -4.98 -15.80
CA PRO A 244 9.44 -5.05 -17.10
C PRO A 244 9.83 -6.30 -17.89
N ASN A 245 8.86 -7.06 -18.40
CA ASN A 245 9.12 -8.24 -19.26
C ASN A 245 10.05 -9.29 -18.63
N ALA A 246 10.14 -9.38 -17.30
CA ALA A 246 10.86 -10.47 -16.66
C ALA A 246 10.19 -11.82 -16.96
N THR A 247 11.01 -12.81 -17.30
CA THR A 247 10.60 -14.20 -17.50
C THR A 247 10.94 -15.06 -16.30
N ASP A 248 10.21 -16.17 -16.12
CA ASP A 248 10.44 -17.12 -15.03
C ASP A 248 11.69 -17.99 -15.29
N ASP A 249 12.88 -17.40 -15.14
CA ASP A 249 14.15 -17.98 -15.61
C ASP A 249 15.33 -17.87 -14.62
N ASN A 250 15.07 -17.50 -13.35
CA ASN A 250 16.10 -17.37 -12.30
C ASN A 250 17.25 -16.41 -12.66
N ARG A 251 17.00 -15.35 -13.45
CA ARG A 251 18.05 -14.39 -13.87
C ARG A 251 18.20 -13.17 -12.95
N PHE A 252 17.75 -13.27 -11.71
CA PHE A 252 18.03 -12.25 -10.70
C PHE A 252 19.46 -12.40 -10.18
N VAL A 253 20.16 -11.29 -10.00
CA VAL A 253 21.58 -11.25 -9.63
C VAL A 253 21.88 -10.02 -8.80
N PHE A 254 22.56 -10.20 -7.67
CA PHE A 254 23.06 -9.07 -6.89
C PHE A 254 24.27 -8.41 -7.56
N SER A 255 24.50 -7.13 -7.28
CA SER A 255 25.51 -6.30 -7.95
C SER A 255 26.95 -6.83 -7.89
N GLN A 256 27.27 -7.64 -6.88
CA GLN A 256 28.53 -8.39 -6.77
C GLN A 256 28.59 -9.65 -7.67
N GLY A 257 27.65 -9.80 -8.60
CA GLY A 257 27.60 -10.90 -9.56
C GLY A 257 27.08 -12.20 -8.96
N ASP A 258 26.24 -12.14 -7.92
CA ASP A 258 25.73 -13.32 -7.23
C ASP A 258 24.27 -13.65 -7.62
N PRO A 259 24.03 -14.71 -8.42
CA PRO A 259 22.69 -15.19 -8.75
C PRO A 259 22.12 -16.17 -7.72
N THR A 260 22.87 -16.50 -6.66
CA THR A 260 22.50 -17.54 -5.67
C THR A 260 21.94 -16.96 -4.37
N GLY A 261 22.34 -15.74 -4.00
CA GLY A 261 21.96 -15.07 -2.77
C GLY A 261 22.90 -15.30 -1.59
N TYR A 262 23.79 -16.29 -1.64
CA TYR A 262 24.72 -16.60 -0.54
C TYR A 262 25.76 -15.50 -0.30
N GLY A 263 26.03 -14.67 -1.31
CA GLY A 263 26.94 -13.53 -1.25
C GLY A 263 26.30 -12.25 -0.71
N PHE A 264 25.02 -12.29 -0.32
CA PHE A 264 24.35 -11.14 0.28
C PHE A 264 25.08 -10.74 1.58
N HIS A 265 25.28 -9.44 1.74
CA HIS A 265 26.02 -8.86 2.84
C HIS A 265 25.41 -7.50 3.21
N GLY A 266 25.84 -6.98 4.33
CA GLY A 266 25.43 -5.68 4.81
C GLY A 266 26.50 -5.08 5.70
N ASP A 267 26.47 -3.76 5.74
CA ASP A 267 27.48 -2.96 6.40
C ASP A 267 26.81 -1.90 7.26
N PHE A 268 27.49 -1.52 8.35
CA PHE A 268 26.97 -0.53 9.28
C PHE A 268 28.08 0.38 9.83
N ILE A 269 27.77 1.68 9.89
CA ILE A 269 28.52 2.69 10.62
C ILE A 269 27.58 3.35 11.61
N ASN A 270 27.92 3.29 12.90
CA ASN A 270 27.12 3.91 13.95
C ASN A 270 27.12 5.44 13.82
N GLY A 271 25.91 6.00 13.80
CA GLY A 271 25.65 7.44 13.80
C GLY A 271 24.52 7.83 14.76
N TRP A 272 24.19 6.97 15.72
CA TRP A 272 23.15 7.27 16.71
C TRP A 272 23.51 8.45 17.61
N ASP A 273 22.48 9.22 17.98
CA ASP A 273 22.54 10.03 19.20
C ASP A 273 22.75 9.08 20.41
N PRO A 274 23.85 9.25 21.15
CA PRO A 274 24.22 8.31 22.20
C PRO A 274 23.24 8.33 23.38
N VAL A 275 22.57 9.45 23.64
CA VAL A 275 21.61 9.57 24.74
C VAL A 275 20.32 8.84 24.37
N VAL A 276 19.79 9.09 23.18
CA VAL A 276 18.57 8.42 22.70
C VAL A 276 18.78 6.92 22.61
N GLN A 277 19.88 6.47 22.00
CA GLN A 277 20.16 5.04 21.88
C GLN A 277 20.33 4.36 23.23
N THR A 278 21.05 4.97 24.18
CA THR A 278 21.20 4.43 25.54
C THR A 278 19.85 4.26 26.21
N ASN A 279 18.98 5.26 26.12
CA ASN A 279 17.65 5.18 26.71
C ASN A 279 16.77 4.12 26.03
N ALA A 280 16.78 4.04 24.69
CA ALA A 280 16.03 3.03 23.95
C ALA A 280 16.52 1.61 24.29
N VAL A 281 17.83 1.38 24.35
CA VAL A 281 18.40 0.07 24.70
C VAL A 281 18.00 -0.33 26.12
N ASN A 282 18.17 0.57 27.09
CA ASN A 282 17.91 0.27 28.51
C ASN A 282 16.43 0.06 28.83
N ASN A 283 15.52 0.70 28.10
CA ASN A 283 14.10 0.75 28.47
C ASN A 283 13.19 -0.01 27.51
N CYS A 284 13.58 -0.16 26.24
CA CYS A 284 12.69 -0.66 25.19
C CYS A 284 13.18 -1.96 24.54
N LEU A 285 14.47 -2.28 24.62
CA LEU A 285 15.02 -3.46 23.93
C LEU A 285 14.61 -4.79 24.57
N TYR A 286 14.35 -4.80 25.88
CA TYR A 286 13.91 -5.99 26.61
C TYR A 286 12.46 -5.93 27.09
N ASN A 287 12.02 -4.75 27.57
CA ASN A 287 10.69 -4.54 28.13
C ASN A 287 9.70 -3.86 27.16
N GLY A 288 10.09 -3.71 25.89
CA GLY A 288 9.30 -3.01 24.89
C GLY A 288 8.26 -3.89 24.18
N ALA A 289 7.70 -3.31 23.13
CA ALA A 289 6.68 -3.90 22.29
C ALA A 289 7.12 -5.21 21.65
N PRO A 290 6.26 -6.23 21.58
CA PRO A 290 6.55 -7.46 20.87
C PRO A 290 6.38 -7.35 19.36
N ASP A 291 5.81 -6.25 18.85
CA ASP A 291 5.51 -6.04 17.42
C ASP A 291 6.49 -5.06 16.73
N GLY A 292 7.40 -4.45 17.50
CA GLY A 292 8.47 -3.59 17.01
C GLY A 292 8.08 -2.14 16.75
N VAL A 293 6.90 -1.70 17.18
CA VAL A 293 6.35 -0.38 16.87
C VAL A 293 7.11 0.73 17.61
N ILE A 294 7.62 1.72 16.87
CA ILE A 294 8.47 2.80 17.40
C ILE A 294 7.75 3.62 18.48
N GLN A 295 6.46 3.87 18.30
CA GLN A 295 5.65 4.70 19.17
C GLN A 295 5.47 4.11 20.59
N GLU A 296 5.73 2.82 20.78
CA GLU A 296 5.68 2.17 22.09
C GLU A 296 6.94 2.43 22.94
N CYS A 297 8.04 2.91 22.34
CA CYS A 297 9.22 3.37 23.07
C CYS A 297 9.19 4.90 23.19
N PRO A 298 8.97 5.48 24.38
CA PRO A 298 8.83 6.95 24.54
C PRO A 298 10.02 7.74 23.98
N TYR A 299 11.23 7.22 24.18
CA TYR A 299 12.47 7.84 23.71
C TYR A 299 12.64 7.83 22.19
N LEU A 300 12.04 6.86 21.50
CA LEU A 300 12.05 6.80 20.04
C LEU A 300 10.87 7.58 19.46
N ASN A 301 9.70 7.54 20.11
CA ASN A 301 8.50 8.27 19.71
C ASN A 301 8.72 9.79 19.65
N GLU A 302 9.55 10.35 20.55
CA GLU A 302 9.90 11.78 20.55
C GLU A 302 10.65 12.23 19.29
N VAL A 303 11.32 11.30 18.61
CA VAL A 303 12.18 11.57 17.44
C VAL A 303 11.70 10.84 16.18
N ASP A 304 10.49 10.29 16.21
CA ASP A 304 9.85 9.55 15.14
C ASP A 304 9.19 10.50 14.11
N THR A 305 9.45 10.27 12.83
CA THR A 305 8.84 10.99 11.72
C THR A 305 8.43 10.09 10.58
N THR A 306 7.24 10.34 10.08
CA THR A 306 6.75 9.72 8.83
C THR A 306 7.22 10.48 7.58
N GLY A 307 7.96 11.58 7.76
CA GLY A 307 8.45 12.47 6.71
C GLY A 307 9.89 12.22 6.26
N ALA A 308 10.53 11.13 6.69
CA ALA A 308 11.96 10.89 6.44
C ALA A 308 12.34 10.98 4.95
N ALA A 309 11.51 10.45 4.04
CA ALA A 309 11.72 10.53 2.59
C ALA A 309 11.75 11.98 2.06
N ALA A 310 10.89 12.83 2.61
CA ALA A 310 10.77 14.23 2.22
C ALA A 310 11.87 15.08 2.88
N ASN A 311 12.22 14.78 4.13
CA ASN A 311 13.17 15.57 4.90
C ASN A 311 14.62 15.18 4.66
N CYS A 312 14.85 13.96 4.18
CA CYS A 312 16.16 13.46 3.83
C CYS A 312 16.09 12.61 2.55
N PRO A 313 15.85 13.25 1.40
CA PRO A 313 15.77 12.54 0.11
C PRO A 313 17.14 11.97 -0.28
N GLU A 314 17.12 11.03 -1.23
CA GLU A 314 18.32 10.50 -1.85
C GLU A 314 19.25 11.63 -2.33
N ARG A 315 20.50 11.59 -1.87
CA ARG A 315 21.54 12.54 -2.27
C ARG A 315 22.09 12.17 -3.64
N ARG A 316 22.71 13.13 -4.32
CA ARG A 316 23.32 12.89 -5.63
C ARG A 316 24.38 11.80 -5.53
N GLN A 317 24.43 10.95 -6.56
CA GLN A 317 25.48 9.96 -6.73
C GLN A 317 26.88 10.56 -6.63
N GLN A 318 27.73 9.99 -5.78
CA GLN A 318 29.13 10.40 -5.66
C GLN A 318 30.00 9.81 -6.77
N VAL A 319 29.76 8.54 -7.10
CA VAL A 319 30.48 7.84 -8.17
C VAL A 319 29.71 8.04 -9.46
N ARG A 320 30.35 8.66 -10.46
CA ARG A 320 29.69 8.95 -11.74
C ARG A 320 29.63 7.71 -12.63
N GLU A 321 28.75 6.79 -12.28
CA GLU A 321 28.49 5.55 -12.99
C GLU A 321 26.99 5.27 -12.93
N ASN A 322 26.39 4.92 -14.07
CA ASN A 322 24.98 4.59 -14.07
C ASN A 322 24.76 3.24 -13.37
N VAL A 323 23.97 3.24 -12.31
CA VAL A 323 23.62 2.02 -11.56
C VAL A 323 22.11 1.75 -11.55
N THR A 324 21.33 2.65 -12.15
CA THR A 324 19.86 2.58 -12.17
C THR A 324 19.34 2.47 -13.60
N GLY A 325 18.09 2.03 -13.73
CA GLY A 325 17.47 1.80 -15.03
C GLY A 325 18.06 0.60 -15.78
N MET A 326 18.04 0.68 -17.11
CA MET A 326 18.60 -0.36 -17.98
C MET A 326 20.10 -0.15 -18.20
N LEU A 327 20.89 -1.18 -17.99
CA LEU A 327 22.36 -1.18 -18.07
C LEU A 327 22.84 -2.25 -19.04
N ASP A 328 23.96 -2.02 -19.71
CA ASP A 328 24.58 -3.01 -20.61
C ASP A 328 25.47 -4.03 -19.87
N HIS A 329 25.84 -3.72 -18.62
CA HIS A 329 26.64 -4.56 -17.73
C HIS A 329 26.34 -4.19 -16.27
N LEU A 330 26.68 -5.07 -15.32
CA LEU A 330 26.63 -4.72 -13.90
C LEU A 330 27.63 -3.60 -13.60
N PRO A 331 27.31 -2.65 -12.71
CA PRO A 331 28.25 -1.62 -12.27
C PRO A 331 29.57 -2.22 -11.78
N GLY A 332 30.69 -1.59 -12.13
CA GLY A 332 32.03 -2.13 -11.90
C GLY A 332 32.40 -3.27 -12.84
N CYS A 333 31.66 -3.48 -13.93
CA CYS A 333 31.84 -4.56 -14.91
C CYS A 333 31.91 -5.95 -14.28
N VAL A 334 31.23 -6.13 -13.15
CA VAL A 334 31.23 -7.37 -12.39
C VAL A 334 30.64 -8.49 -13.23
N GLN A 335 31.30 -9.64 -13.22
CA GLN A 335 30.83 -10.83 -13.92
C GLN A 335 29.85 -11.62 -13.05
N VAL A 336 28.78 -12.10 -13.67
CA VAL A 336 27.89 -13.07 -13.03
C VAL A 336 28.66 -14.37 -12.80
N THR A 337 28.78 -14.79 -11.55
CA THR A 337 29.52 -16.00 -11.16
C THR A 337 28.59 -16.98 -10.47
N TYR A 338 28.51 -18.18 -11.03
CA TYR A 338 27.76 -19.28 -10.44
C TYR A 338 28.63 -20.05 -9.43
N GLY A 339 27.97 -20.63 -8.42
CA GLY A 339 28.61 -21.49 -7.45
C GLY A 339 28.98 -22.88 -8.01
N PRO A 340 29.49 -23.77 -7.14
CA PRO A 340 29.56 -23.62 -5.69
C PRO A 340 30.81 -22.88 -5.17
N GLY A 341 31.83 -22.68 -6.01
CA GLY A 341 33.06 -21.97 -5.64
C GLY A 341 32.81 -20.49 -5.33
N SER A 342 33.62 -19.92 -4.44
CA SER A 342 33.58 -18.48 -4.19
C SER A 342 34.04 -17.69 -5.43
N ALA A 343 33.43 -16.53 -5.66
CA ALA A 343 33.87 -15.61 -6.70
C ALA A 343 35.28 -15.10 -6.40
N THR A 344 36.12 -15.04 -7.42
CA THR A 344 37.47 -14.45 -7.32
C THR A 344 37.42 -12.93 -7.40
N ALA A 345 38.44 -12.24 -6.88
CA ALA A 345 38.53 -10.78 -6.99
C ALA A 345 38.44 -10.30 -8.45
N ALA A 346 39.10 -11.00 -9.38
CA ALA A 346 39.07 -10.67 -10.81
C ALA A 346 37.67 -10.76 -11.45
N GLN A 347 36.75 -11.51 -10.87
CA GLN A 347 35.36 -11.60 -11.33
C GLN A 347 34.45 -10.53 -10.72
N MET A 348 34.91 -9.89 -9.63
CA MET A 348 34.20 -8.84 -8.90
C MET A 348 34.77 -7.43 -9.17
N GLU A 349 35.69 -7.31 -10.11
CA GLU A 349 36.34 -6.07 -10.48
C GLU A 349 36.34 -5.89 -12.00
N CYS A 350 36.24 -4.64 -12.45
CA CYS A 350 36.35 -4.34 -13.86
C CYS A 350 37.79 -4.57 -14.33
N ASN A 351 37.96 -4.96 -15.60
CA ASN A 351 39.28 -4.97 -16.21
C ASN A 351 39.92 -3.57 -16.10
N ALA A 352 41.17 -3.51 -15.66
CA ALA A 352 41.94 -2.28 -15.50
C ALA A 352 41.99 -1.40 -16.77
N SER A 353 41.70 -1.95 -17.95
CA SER A 353 41.58 -1.20 -19.22
C SER A 353 40.32 -0.34 -19.33
N VAL A 354 39.29 -0.57 -18.52
CA VAL A 354 38.06 0.23 -18.51
C VAL A 354 38.28 1.46 -17.62
N PRO A 355 38.00 2.68 -18.11
CA PRO A 355 38.13 3.88 -17.31
C PRO A 355 37.33 3.77 -16.02
N ILE A 356 38.00 3.89 -14.87
CA ILE A 356 37.35 3.90 -13.57
C ILE A 356 36.49 5.18 -13.50
N PRO A 357 35.22 5.08 -13.09
CA PRO A 357 34.39 6.24 -12.80
C PRO A 357 35.10 7.16 -11.83
N TYR A 358 35.12 8.47 -12.11
CA TYR A 358 35.71 9.40 -11.17
C TYR A 358 34.73 9.71 -10.05
N ILE A 359 35.28 9.87 -8.85
CA ILE A 359 34.55 10.31 -7.67
C ILE A 359 34.28 11.80 -7.85
N THR A 360 33.01 12.16 -7.89
CA THR A 360 32.59 13.55 -7.79
C THR A 360 32.57 13.87 -6.30
N PRO A 361 33.39 14.82 -5.81
CA PRO A 361 33.18 15.36 -4.48
C PRO A 361 31.79 15.99 -4.50
N THR A 362 30.81 15.32 -3.90
CA THR A 362 29.60 15.99 -3.49
C THR A 362 30.05 16.90 -2.36
N PRO A 363 29.71 18.21 -2.38
CA PRO A 363 29.92 19.04 -1.20
C PRO A 363 29.31 18.27 -0.02
N MET A 364 30.15 17.88 0.95
CA MET A 364 29.66 17.35 2.21
C MET A 364 28.71 18.41 2.73
N GLY A 365 27.43 18.05 2.84
CA GLY A 365 26.32 18.98 2.78
C GLY A 365 26.49 20.10 3.78
N THR A 366 26.81 21.31 3.31
CA THR A 366 26.28 22.48 4.01
C THR A 366 24.77 22.43 3.82
N PRO A 367 24.00 22.30 4.91
CA PRO A 367 22.55 22.36 4.85
C PRO A 367 22.11 23.53 3.98
N LEU A 368 21.21 23.28 3.03
CA LEU A 368 20.49 24.41 2.46
C LEU A 368 19.67 24.97 3.63
N PRO A 369 19.85 26.25 3.99
CA PRO A 369 19.10 26.80 5.11
C PRO A 369 17.61 26.56 4.86
N THR A 370 16.93 25.91 5.80
CA THR A 370 15.50 25.67 5.71
C THR A 370 14.77 26.89 6.25
N ALA A 371 13.92 27.50 5.44
CA ALA A 371 13.18 28.68 5.84
C ALA A 371 11.94 28.28 6.67
N THR A 372 11.77 28.96 7.80
CA THR A 372 10.64 28.77 8.73
C THR A 372 9.89 30.08 8.91
N PRO A 373 8.87 30.37 8.08
CA PRO A 373 8.11 31.60 8.22
C PRO A 373 7.32 31.61 9.53
N VAL A 374 7.23 32.78 10.18
CA VAL A 374 6.32 32.99 11.31
C VAL A 374 4.94 33.43 10.81
N ILE A 375 3.89 33.20 11.60
CA ILE A 375 2.52 33.60 11.25
C ILE A 375 2.46 35.11 10.97
N GLY A 376 1.84 35.48 9.84
CA GLY A 376 1.73 36.85 9.35
C GLY A 376 2.92 37.34 8.51
N GLN A 377 4.02 36.57 8.45
CA GLN A 377 5.18 36.92 7.63
C GLN A 377 4.84 36.77 6.14
N GLN A 378 5.27 37.75 5.33
CA GLN A 378 5.28 37.59 3.88
C GLN A 378 6.28 36.52 3.47
N TYR A 379 5.82 35.50 2.74
CA TYR A 379 6.65 34.35 2.39
C TYR A 379 6.20 33.72 1.06
N GLY A 380 7.16 33.34 0.23
CA GLY A 380 6.95 32.98 -1.17
C GLY A 380 6.73 34.23 -2.04
N LEU A 381 5.62 34.29 -2.77
CA LEU A 381 5.25 35.43 -3.59
C LEU A 381 4.98 36.69 -2.74
N PRO A 382 5.31 37.91 -3.25
CA PRO A 382 5.25 39.15 -2.46
C PRO A 382 3.88 39.50 -1.86
N THR A 383 2.79 38.96 -2.42
CA THR A 383 1.42 39.23 -1.95
C THR A 383 0.91 38.20 -0.96
N PHE A 384 1.67 37.15 -0.65
CA PHE A 384 1.23 36.09 0.24
C PHE A 384 1.78 36.24 1.65
N GLN A 385 0.95 35.94 2.64
CA GLN A 385 1.35 35.82 4.04
C GLN A 385 1.13 34.39 4.52
N TYR A 386 2.07 33.88 5.31
CA TYR A 386 1.92 32.59 5.99
C TYR A 386 0.89 32.70 7.12
N LEU A 387 -0.14 31.84 7.10
CA LEU A 387 -1.18 31.81 8.13
C LEU A 387 -0.89 30.80 9.24
N GLY A 388 -0.06 29.79 8.97
CA GLY A 388 0.31 28.78 9.95
C GLY A 388 0.14 27.35 9.44
N CYS A 389 0.38 26.41 10.35
CA CYS A 389 0.20 24.98 10.13
C CYS A 389 -1.17 24.55 10.65
N TYR A 390 -2.02 24.04 9.77
CA TYR A 390 -3.38 23.63 10.11
C TYR A 390 -3.54 22.11 10.00
N ASN A 391 -4.34 21.51 10.85
CA ASN A 391 -4.69 20.10 10.71
C ASN A 391 -5.52 19.85 9.43
N ASP A 392 -5.18 18.78 8.72
CA ASP A 392 -5.79 18.38 7.46
C ASP A 392 -6.06 16.87 7.46
N THR A 393 -7.25 16.46 7.92
CA THR A 393 -7.50 15.07 8.36
C THR A 393 -8.23 14.19 7.32
N GLY A 394 -8.37 14.62 6.06
CA GLY A 394 -9.01 13.83 4.98
C GLY A 394 -8.01 13.34 3.94
N PRO A 395 -8.09 12.10 3.38
CA PRO A 395 -9.27 11.27 3.13
C PRO A 395 -9.28 9.98 3.97
N GLY A 396 -10.01 10.00 5.09
CA GLY A 396 -10.20 8.87 6.00
C GLY A 396 -11.24 9.11 7.11
N GLY A 397 -12.06 10.16 6.99
CA GLY A 397 -13.09 10.54 7.97
C GLY A 397 -12.97 11.95 8.57
N GLY A 398 -11.94 12.72 8.22
CA GLY A 398 -11.75 14.11 8.67
C GLY A 398 -12.05 15.19 7.62
N TYR A 399 -12.05 16.46 8.05
CA TYR A 399 -12.30 17.63 7.20
C TYR A 399 -11.01 18.13 6.55
N ARG A 400 -11.07 18.53 5.27
CA ARG A 400 -9.96 19.17 4.56
C ARG A 400 -9.82 20.65 4.96
N THR A 401 -8.61 21.16 5.19
CA THR A 401 -8.36 22.58 5.49
C THR A 401 -8.74 23.48 4.32
N LEU A 402 -8.36 23.08 3.11
CA LEU A 402 -8.66 23.69 1.81
C LEU A 402 -9.11 22.56 0.87
N SER A 403 -10.29 22.68 0.25
CA SER A 403 -10.90 21.55 -0.49
C SER A 403 -11.38 21.88 -1.90
N SER A 404 -11.27 23.14 -2.33
CA SER A 404 -11.83 23.56 -3.62
C SER A 404 -11.11 22.95 -4.83
N LEU A 405 -9.77 23.03 -4.85
CA LEU A 405 -8.95 22.53 -5.95
C LEU A 405 -7.64 21.97 -5.41
N ALA A 406 -7.17 20.86 -5.97
CA ALA A 406 -5.89 20.25 -5.61
C ALA A 406 -5.03 19.95 -6.84
N TYR A 407 -3.71 20.00 -6.65
CA TYR A 407 -2.69 19.63 -7.61
C TYR A 407 -1.52 18.96 -6.89
N SER A 408 -0.90 17.93 -7.49
CA SER A 408 0.21 17.21 -6.84
C SER A 408 1.34 16.93 -7.83
N ASN A 409 2.56 17.37 -7.49
CA ASN A 409 3.76 17.05 -8.26
C ASN A 409 5.03 17.23 -7.43
N TYR A 410 5.67 16.11 -7.05
CA TYR A 410 6.90 16.17 -6.23
C TYR A 410 8.04 16.93 -6.90
N SER A 411 8.24 16.76 -8.21
CA SER A 411 9.48 17.19 -8.89
C SER A 411 9.70 18.70 -8.93
N PHE A 412 8.65 19.50 -8.74
CA PHE A 412 8.72 20.96 -8.82
C PHE A 412 7.81 21.69 -7.84
N MET A 413 7.19 21.00 -6.88
CA MET A 413 6.39 21.68 -5.85
C MET A 413 7.30 22.62 -5.03
N THR A 414 6.95 23.89 -5.01
CA THR A 414 7.48 24.94 -4.11
C THR A 414 6.32 25.75 -3.56
N ILE A 415 6.58 26.59 -2.56
CA ILE A 415 5.55 27.47 -2.02
C ILE A 415 5.04 28.43 -3.10
N GLU A 416 5.93 29.04 -3.89
CA GLU A 416 5.55 29.96 -4.96
C GLU A 416 4.77 29.27 -6.07
N PHE A 417 5.15 28.05 -6.44
CA PHE A 417 4.40 27.29 -7.44
C PHE A 417 2.94 27.12 -7.01
N CYS A 418 2.71 26.71 -5.75
CA CYS A 418 1.36 26.51 -5.26
C CYS A 418 0.58 27.83 -5.17
N GLN A 419 1.19 28.88 -4.62
CA GLN A 419 0.58 30.21 -4.53
C GLN A 419 0.20 30.78 -5.90
N GLN A 420 1.09 30.64 -6.89
CA GLN A 420 0.83 31.04 -8.27
C GLN A 420 -0.28 30.21 -8.90
N TYR A 421 -0.24 28.89 -8.71
CA TYR A 421 -1.26 27.97 -9.22
C TYR A 421 -2.65 28.37 -8.70
N CYS A 422 -2.82 28.51 -7.38
CA CYS A 422 -4.09 28.89 -6.77
C CYS A 422 -4.58 30.26 -7.24
N THR A 423 -3.70 31.26 -7.28
CA THR A 423 -4.03 32.60 -7.78
C THR A 423 -4.49 32.57 -9.23
N SER A 424 -3.79 31.81 -10.10
CA SER A 424 -4.15 31.68 -11.52
C SER A 424 -5.49 30.98 -11.76
N LYS A 425 -5.96 30.23 -10.76
CA LYS A 425 -7.25 29.52 -10.75
C LYS A 425 -8.34 30.28 -9.99
N GLY A 426 -8.04 31.48 -9.50
CA GLY A 426 -9.02 32.36 -8.86
C GLY A 426 -9.29 32.04 -7.40
N TYR A 427 -8.32 31.46 -6.69
CA TYR A 427 -8.40 31.15 -5.26
C TYR A 427 -7.48 32.04 -4.42
N GLN A 428 -8.00 32.51 -3.28
CA GLN A 428 -7.29 33.40 -2.35
C GLN A 428 -6.27 32.68 -1.47
N TYR A 429 -6.58 31.45 -1.05
CA TYR A 429 -5.73 30.64 -0.19
C TYR A 429 -5.00 29.57 -1.00
N ALA A 430 -3.76 29.34 -0.62
CA ALA A 430 -2.92 28.24 -1.09
C ALA A 430 -2.43 27.47 0.13
N GLY A 431 -2.44 26.15 0.06
CA GLY A 431 -2.03 25.29 1.14
C GLY A 431 -1.20 24.13 0.63
N LEU A 432 -0.10 23.84 1.31
CA LEU A 432 0.82 22.78 0.91
C LEU A 432 0.77 21.63 1.90
N GLU A 433 0.69 20.41 1.39
CA GLU A 433 0.62 19.18 2.16
C GLU A 433 1.54 18.11 1.55
N TYR A 434 2.00 17.16 2.38
CA TYR A 434 2.66 15.94 1.92
C TYR A 434 3.91 16.16 1.04
N ALA A 435 4.63 17.29 1.22
CA ALA A 435 5.80 17.71 0.43
C ALA A 435 5.54 18.05 -1.06
N GLN A 436 4.37 17.70 -1.59
CA GLN A 436 4.12 17.68 -3.04
C GLN A 436 2.71 18.11 -3.45
N GLU A 437 1.79 18.25 -2.49
CA GLU A 437 0.41 18.61 -2.76
C GLU A 437 0.20 20.11 -2.57
N CYS A 438 -0.60 20.67 -3.44
CA CYS A 438 -1.05 22.04 -3.43
C CYS A 438 -2.57 22.05 -3.43
N HIS A 439 -3.16 22.68 -2.43
CA HIS A 439 -4.60 22.80 -2.21
C HIS A 439 -4.97 24.27 -2.26
N CYS A 440 -6.09 24.60 -2.90
CA CYS A 440 -6.54 25.96 -3.13
C CYS A 440 -7.96 26.14 -2.65
N ASP A 441 -8.25 27.31 -2.09
CA ASP A 441 -9.60 27.65 -1.66
C ASP A 441 -9.81 29.17 -1.59
N ASN A 442 -11.07 29.63 -1.56
CA ASN A 442 -11.41 31.00 -1.22
C ASN A 442 -11.84 31.14 0.25
N ASN A 443 -12.02 30.03 0.97
CA ASN A 443 -12.33 30.06 2.38
C ASN A 443 -11.60 28.93 3.13
N LEU A 444 -11.07 29.25 4.31
CA LEU A 444 -10.50 28.28 5.24
C LEU A 444 -11.62 27.49 5.94
N ASN A 445 -11.47 26.18 6.08
CA ASN A 445 -12.43 25.37 6.82
C ASN A 445 -12.66 25.92 8.24
N PRO A 446 -13.90 26.13 8.72
CA PRO A 446 -14.11 26.65 10.07
C PRO A 446 -13.69 25.66 11.15
N THR A 447 -13.56 24.37 10.81
CA THR A 447 -13.06 23.32 11.68
C THR A 447 -11.53 23.19 11.68
N ALA A 448 -10.83 23.84 10.74
CA ALA A 448 -9.37 23.82 10.69
C ALA A 448 -8.80 24.43 11.98
N GLN A 449 -7.98 23.65 12.66
CA GLN A 449 -7.29 24.02 13.88
C GLN A 449 -5.85 24.40 13.54
N LEU A 450 -5.47 25.60 13.97
CA LEU A 450 -4.08 26.04 13.93
C LEU A 450 -3.27 25.30 14.99
N THR A 451 -2.20 24.63 14.59
CA THR A 451 -1.24 24.02 15.50
C THR A 451 -0.26 25.07 16.01
N THR A 452 -0.12 25.17 17.34
CA THR A 452 0.80 26.14 17.99
C THR A 452 2.14 25.53 18.42
N ALA A 453 2.22 24.20 18.47
CA ALA A 453 3.45 23.45 18.73
C ALA A 453 3.79 22.65 17.47
N VAL A 454 4.69 23.15 16.63
CA VAL A 454 5.10 22.46 15.39
C VAL A 454 6.00 21.29 15.76
N THR A 455 5.48 20.07 15.71
CA THR A 455 6.27 18.84 15.89
C THR A 455 6.84 18.34 14.56
N MET A 456 7.67 17.30 14.61
CA MET A 456 8.41 16.76 13.46
C MET A 456 7.54 16.21 12.32
N ASN A 457 6.24 16.03 12.53
CA ASN A 457 5.30 15.57 11.49
C ASN A 457 4.35 16.68 11.00
N GLU A 458 4.38 17.85 11.63
CA GLU A 458 3.44 18.95 11.41
C GLU A 458 4.11 20.05 10.59
N CYS A 459 3.82 20.16 9.29
CA CYS A 459 4.35 21.25 8.45
C CYS A 459 5.88 21.37 8.42
N THR A 460 6.60 20.26 8.60
CA THR A 460 8.06 20.17 8.60
C THR A 460 8.59 19.39 7.40
N TRP A 461 7.74 19.01 6.43
CA TRP A 461 8.16 18.21 5.30
C TRP A 461 8.69 19.09 4.18
N THR A 462 9.92 18.85 3.72
CA THR A 462 10.50 19.72 2.68
C THR A 462 9.80 19.58 1.33
N CYS A 463 9.72 20.69 0.60
CA CYS A 463 9.14 20.76 -0.73
C CYS A 463 9.98 19.99 -1.76
N GLY A 464 9.37 19.02 -2.47
CA GLY A 464 10.09 18.19 -3.44
C GLY A 464 10.80 18.98 -4.56
N GLY A 465 10.27 20.13 -4.97
CA GLY A 465 10.85 20.97 -6.02
C GLY A 465 12.10 21.74 -5.59
N THR A 466 12.23 22.08 -4.31
CA THR A 466 13.43 22.81 -3.81
C THR A 466 14.68 21.94 -3.88
N LEU A 467 14.50 20.63 -3.69
CA LEU A 467 15.55 19.61 -3.76
C LEU A 467 16.11 19.43 -5.18
N THR A 468 15.26 19.59 -6.20
CA THR A 468 15.66 19.41 -7.61
C THR A 468 16.16 20.71 -8.25
N GLN A 469 15.69 21.87 -7.78
CA GLN A 469 15.98 23.18 -8.38
C GLN A 469 17.07 23.99 -7.66
N GLY A 470 17.59 23.52 -6.52
CA GLY A 470 18.76 24.11 -5.85
C GLY A 470 18.51 25.47 -5.18
N GLY A 471 17.25 25.75 -4.80
CA GLY A 471 16.86 26.94 -4.02
C GLY A 471 17.05 26.76 -2.50
N THR A 472 16.55 27.70 -1.71
CA THR A 472 16.39 27.55 -0.25
C THR A 472 15.42 26.40 0.03
N GLN A 473 15.69 25.56 1.04
CA GLN A 473 14.73 24.52 1.42
C GLN A 473 13.48 25.19 2.02
N GLU A 474 12.32 24.71 1.61
CA GLU A 474 11.02 25.20 2.04
C GLU A 474 10.20 24.06 2.62
N PHE A 475 9.30 24.35 3.55
CA PHE A 475 8.36 23.36 4.07
C PHE A 475 7.02 23.40 3.31
N CYS A 476 6.60 22.23 2.85
CA CYS A 476 5.38 21.98 2.07
C CYS A 476 4.40 21.09 2.84
N GLY A 477 4.09 21.46 4.08
CA GLY A 477 3.16 20.72 4.93
C GLY A 477 3.76 19.50 5.62
N GLY A 478 2.91 18.54 5.99
CA GLY A 478 3.27 17.34 6.72
C GLY A 478 2.25 16.23 6.55
N LEU A 479 2.31 15.19 7.37
CA LEU A 479 1.31 14.13 7.38
C LEU A 479 0.02 14.64 8.02
N SER A 480 -1.03 14.87 7.23
CA SER A 480 -2.30 15.40 7.72
C SER A 480 -2.21 16.82 8.31
N TYR A 481 -1.24 17.61 7.85
CA TYR A 481 -1.07 19.00 8.25
C TYR A 481 -0.66 19.85 7.06
N MET A 482 -1.39 20.96 6.87
CA MET A 482 -1.25 21.85 5.73
C MET A 482 -0.63 23.17 6.13
N SER A 483 0.42 23.58 5.43
CA SER A 483 0.99 24.94 5.54
C SER A 483 0.15 25.89 4.71
N VAL A 484 -0.61 26.80 5.34
CA VAL A 484 -1.58 27.67 4.65
C VAL A 484 -1.03 29.08 4.46
N TYR A 485 -1.29 29.64 3.27
CA TYR A 485 -0.89 30.99 2.86
C TYR A 485 -2.10 31.75 2.32
N ASN A 486 -2.18 33.04 2.62
CA ASN A 486 -3.24 33.94 2.19
C ASN A 486 -2.73 35.00 1.21
N ASN A 487 -3.39 35.13 0.06
CA ASN A 487 -3.16 36.24 -0.84
C ASN A 487 -3.76 37.54 -0.26
N THR A 488 -2.88 38.45 0.14
CA THR A 488 -3.22 39.75 0.74
C THR A 488 -3.34 40.89 -0.27
N ASN A 489 -3.26 40.59 -1.58
CA ASN A 489 -3.47 41.58 -2.61
C ASN A 489 -4.90 42.12 -2.57
N SER A 490 -5.07 43.38 -2.18
CA SER A 490 -6.39 44.05 -2.10
C SER A 490 -7.14 44.14 -3.43
N SER A 491 -6.46 43.96 -4.56
CA SER A 491 -7.06 43.96 -5.90
C SER A 491 -7.42 42.56 -6.40
N PHE A 492 -7.07 41.51 -5.65
CA PHE A 492 -7.45 40.15 -6.02
C PHE A 492 -8.95 39.94 -5.76
N VAL A 493 -9.67 39.55 -6.80
CA VAL A 493 -11.07 39.14 -6.72
C VAL A 493 -11.13 37.68 -7.12
N GLY A 494 -11.49 36.81 -6.17
CA GLY A 494 -11.62 35.37 -6.43
C GLY A 494 -12.66 35.09 -7.50
N PHE A 495 -12.32 34.22 -8.45
CA PHE A 495 -13.19 33.78 -9.56
C PHE A 495 -13.21 32.25 -9.72
N GLY A 496 -12.52 31.53 -8.83
CA GLY A 496 -12.53 30.07 -8.78
C GLY A 496 -13.91 29.53 -8.39
N ASP A 497 -14.14 28.26 -8.72
CA ASP A 497 -15.37 27.57 -8.33
C ASP A 497 -15.35 27.26 -6.83
N ASN A 498 -16.29 27.84 -6.07
CA ASN A 498 -16.40 27.64 -4.63
C ASN A 498 -17.34 26.48 -4.26
N SER A 499 -17.82 25.69 -5.23
CA SER A 499 -18.72 24.55 -4.98
C SER A 499 -18.16 23.56 -3.95
N ASN A 500 -16.85 23.40 -3.90
CA ASN A 500 -16.14 22.52 -2.96
C ASN A 500 -15.32 23.28 -1.90
N THR A 501 -15.63 24.56 -1.62
CA THR A 501 -14.89 25.35 -0.63
C THR A 501 -15.00 24.78 0.78
N ALA A 502 -13.89 24.74 1.50
CA ALA A 502 -13.80 24.19 2.84
C ALA A 502 -14.49 25.08 3.90
N GLY A 503 -14.52 26.40 3.67
CA GLY A 503 -15.02 27.39 4.63
C GLY A 503 -16.52 27.62 4.70
N ASN A 504 -17.30 26.81 3.99
CA ASN A 504 -18.75 26.83 4.03
C ASN A 504 -19.26 25.57 4.74
N THR A 505 -20.15 25.71 5.74
CA THR A 505 -21.17 24.68 5.95
C THR A 505 -21.97 24.64 4.66
N GLN A 506 -21.64 23.75 3.72
CA GLN A 506 -22.22 23.66 2.37
C GLN A 506 -23.66 24.20 2.31
N PRO A 507 -23.89 25.50 1.99
CA PRO A 507 -25.21 26.05 1.92
C PRO A 507 -25.72 25.64 0.56
N TYR A 508 -26.76 24.82 0.62
CA TYR A 508 -27.76 24.60 -0.41
C TYR A 508 -27.60 25.50 -1.64
N VAL A 509 -27.03 24.93 -2.70
CA VAL A 509 -27.23 25.43 -4.06
C VAL A 509 -28.56 24.82 -4.53
N PRO A 510 -29.62 25.62 -4.80
CA PRO A 510 -30.75 25.11 -5.53
C PRO A 510 -30.28 24.77 -6.95
N ALA A 511 -29.94 23.51 -7.17
CA ALA A 511 -29.81 22.98 -8.50
C ALA A 511 -31.19 23.03 -9.17
N ALA A 512 -31.23 23.52 -10.41
CA ALA A 512 -32.33 23.27 -11.32
C ALA A 512 -32.70 21.78 -11.26
N GLY A 513 -34.01 21.50 -11.25
CA GLY A 513 -34.57 20.19 -10.92
C GLY A 513 -33.73 19.03 -11.45
N PHE A 514 -33.25 18.19 -10.53
CA PHE A 514 -32.61 16.92 -10.90
C PHE A 514 -33.53 16.10 -11.81
N ALA A 515 -32.94 15.13 -12.50
CA ALA A 515 -33.70 14.17 -13.28
C ALA A 515 -34.86 13.61 -12.45
N SER A 516 -36.05 13.52 -13.07
CA SER A 516 -37.33 13.18 -12.42
C SER A 516 -37.35 11.82 -11.70
N ASN A 517 -36.30 11.02 -11.87
CA ASN A 517 -36.12 9.70 -11.32
C ASN A 517 -35.22 9.65 -10.07
N TYR A 518 -34.70 10.77 -9.56
CA TYR A 518 -33.97 10.78 -8.29
C TYR A 518 -34.90 10.52 -7.10
N LEU A 519 -34.52 9.59 -6.22
CA LEU A 519 -35.36 9.13 -5.10
C LEU A 519 -34.90 9.66 -3.74
N GLY A 520 -33.70 10.25 -3.65
CA GLY A 520 -33.13 10.78 -2.42
C GLY A 520 -31.85 10.06 -2.00
N CYS A 521 -31.35 10.37 -0.81
CA CYS A 521 -30.10 9.81 -0.28
C CYS A 521 -30.37 8.81 0.85
N TYR A 522 -29.61 7.71 0.86
CA TYR A 522 -29.75 6.63 1.82
C TYR A 522 -28.42 6.30 2.49
N SER A 523 -28.44 5.86 3.74
CA SER A 523 -27.23 5.36 4.41
C SER A 523 -26.71 4.11 3.70
N ASP A 524 -25.39 3.94 3.60
CA ASP A 524 -24.76 2.79 2.94
C ASP A 524 -23.50 2.31 3.68
N ASN A 525 -23.67 1.45 4.69
CA ASN A 525 -22.53 1.04 5.52
C ASN A 525 -21.78 -0.17 4.94
N HIS A 526 -20.44 -0.15 5.05
CA HIS A 526 -19.58 -1.27 4.63
C HIS A 526 -19.83 -2.51 5.51
N GLY A 527 -20.67 -3.44 5.03
CA GLY A 527 -21.14 -4.64 5.74
C GLY A 527 -22.66 -4.85 5.65
N GLY A 528 -23.42 -3.83 5.24
CA GLY A 528 -24.88 -3.87 5.07
C GLY A 528 -25.38 -3.01 3.91
N ARG A 529 -24.70 -3.13 2.75
CA ARG A 529 -24.86 -2.28 1.55
C ARG A 529 -26.32 -1.92 1.25
N ALA A 530 -26.58 -0.66 0.91
CA ALA A 530 -27.91 -0.19 0.52
C ALA A 530 -28.44 -0.90 -0.73
N LEU A 531 -27.59 -1.08 -1.76
CA LEU A 531 -27.84 -1.94 -2.91
C LEU A 531 -26.74 -2.99 -3.00
N ALA A 532 -27.09 -4.27 -2.85
CA ALA A 532 -26.12 -5.35 -2.66
C ALA A 532 -25.96 -6.28 -3.87
N ASN A 533 -26.74 -6.07 -4.95
CA ASN A 533 -26.89 -7.08 -5.99
C ASN A 533 -25.88 -6.95 -7.14
N GLY A 534 -25.18 -5.82 -7.28
CA GLY A 534 -24.13 -5.60 -8.28
C GLY A 534 -23.50 -4.21 -8.15
N GLY A 535 -22.27 -4.03 -8.65
CA GLY A 535 -21.63 -2.72 -8.65
C GLY A 535 -20.29 -2.68 -9.40
N ILE A 536 -19.89 -1.48 -9.81
CA ILE A 536 -18.63 -1.18 -10.51
C ILE A 536 -18.09 0.19 -10.07
N SER A 537 -16.78 0.42 -10.24
CA SER A 537 -16.11 1.66 -9.84
C SER A 537 -15.19 2.18 -10.95
N TRP A 538 -15.46 3.35 -11.53
CA TRP A 538 -14.73 3.91 -12.67
C TRP A 538 -14.66 5.45 -12.60
N ASN A 539 -13.54 6.03 -13.06
CA ASN A 539 -13.21 7.45 -12.86
C ASN A 539 -13.84 8.44 -13.87
N ASN A 540 -14.61 7.96 -14.86
CA ASN A 540 -15.16 8.80 -15.93
C ASN A 540 -16.56 8.32 -16.36
N MET A 541 -17.57 8.55 -15.52
CA MET A 541 -18.94 8.10 -15.75
C MET A 541 -19.98 9.10 -15.23
N SER A 542 -21.16 9.14 -15.87
CA SER A 542 -22.30 10.00 -15.49
C SER A 542 -23.48 9.20 -14.93
N VAL A 543 -24.42 9.87 -14.25
CA VAL A 543 -25.68 9.29 -13.72
C VAL A 543 -26.43 8.48 -14.79
N GLU A 544 -26.48 8.97 -16.02
CA GLU A 544 -27.12 8.31 -17.15
C GLU A 544 -26.41 7.01 -17.54
N VAL A 545 -25.07 7.02 -17.53
CA VAL A 545 -24.27 5.82 -17.85
C VAL A 545 -24.44 4.77 -16.76
N TRP A 546 -24.55 5.17 -15.48
CA TRP A 546 -24.84 4.26 -14.38
C TRP A 546 -26.23 3.64 -14.48
N GLY A 547 -27.25 4.45 -14.80
CA GLY A 547 -28.60 3.96 -15.06
C GLY A 547 -28.65 2.96 -16.22
N GLN A 548 -27.94 3.25 -17.32
CA GLN A 548 -27.80 2.31 -18.45
C GLN A 548 -27.11 1.02 -18.04
N TYR A 549 -26.00 1.11 -17.30
CA TYR A 549 -25.27 -0.06 -16.82
C TYR A 549 -26.18 -0.97 -15.99
N CYS A 550 -26.84 -0.41 -14.98
CA CYS A 550 -27.76 -1.16 -14.12
C CYS A 550 -29.02 -1.62 -14.88
N ALA A 551 -29.38 -1.03 -16.02
CA ALA A 551 -30.50 -1.47 -16.84
C ALA A 551 -30.17 -2.66 -17.77
N THR A 552 -28.89 -2.95 -18.03
CA THR A 552 -28.49 -3.96 -19.02
C THR A 552 -28.62 -5.40 -18.50
N THR A 553 -29.14 -6.29 -19.35
CA THR A 553 -29.29 -7.72 -19.07
C THR A 553 -27.98 -8.51 -19.10
N GLN A 554 -26.90 -7.89 -19.58
CA GLN A 554 -25.57 -8.50 -19.77
C GLN A 554 -24.78 -8.68 -18.46
N ASN A 555 -25.15 -7.98 -17.38
CA ASN A 555 -24.31 -7.84 -16.18
C ASN A 555 -24.90 -8.49 -14.90
N VAL A 556 -25.87 -9.42 -15.02
CA VAL A 556 -26.58 -10.01 -13.86
C VAL A 556 -26.84 -11.52 -14.03
N ILE A 557 -26.62 -12.29 -12.96
CA ILE A 557 -27.11 -13.67 -12.80
C ILE A 557 -28.65 -13.65 -12.80
N GLY A 558 -29.28 -13.95 -13.95
CA GLY A 558 -30.74 -14.01 -14.11
C GLY A 558 -31.36 -13.01 -15.10
N GLY A 559 -30.55 -12.22 -15.81
CA GLY A 559 -30.96 -11.54 -17.05
C GLY A 559 -31.96 -10.39 -16.93
N ILE A 560 -32.29 -9.92 -15.72
CA ILE A 560 -33.09 -8.72 -15.48
C ILE A 560 -32.16 -7.58 -15.06
N GLY A 561 -32.34 -6.39 -15.64
CA GLY A 561 -31.73 -5.17 -15.11
C GLY A 561 -32.23 -4.87 -13.68
N TYR A 562 -31.63 -3.89 -13.02
CA TYR A 562 -31.98 -3.48 -11.66
C TYR A 562 -32.91 -2.28 -11.63
N GLN A 563 -33.94 -2.36 -10.77
CA GLN A 563 -34.94 -1.32 -10.54
C GLN A 563 -34.33 -0.04 -9.97
N TYR A 564 -33.28 -0.17 -9.16
CA TYR A 564 -32.58 0.94 -8.56
C TYR A 564 -31.10 0.88 -8.90
N TYR A 565 -30.53 2.07 -9.03
CA TYR A 565 -29.10 2.27 -9.00
C TYR A 565 -28.79 3.39 -8.03
N GLY A 566 -27.59 3.32 -7.46
CA GLY A 566 -27.13 4.31 -6.52
C GLY A 566 -25.66 4.62 -6.70
N LEU A 567 -25.31 5.85 -6.37
CA LEU A 567 -23.95 6.37 -6.53
C LEU A 567 -23.33 6.72 -5.18
N GLU A 568 -22.09 6.26 -4.98
CA GLU A 568 -21.20 6.65 -3.88
C GLU A 568 -19.95 7.31 -4.48
N TYR A 569 -19.46 8.40 -3.88
CA TYR A 569 -18.26 9.14 -4.31
C TYR A 569 -18.21 9.56 -5.78
N THR A 570 -19.35 9.63 -6.48
CA THR A 570 -19.50 9.88 -7.93
C THR A 570 -18.85 8.85 -8.88
N SER A 571 -17.91 8.04 -8.38
CA SER A 571 -17.13 7.07 -9.13
C SER A 571 -17.56 5.62 -8.90
N GLN A 572 -18.39 5.36 -7.88
CA GLN A 572 -18.86 4.02 -7.53
C GLN A 572 -20.37 3.91 -7.78
N CYS A 573 -20.77 2.84 -8.46
CA CYS A 573 -22.15 2.54 -8.75
C CYS A 573 -22.56 1.20 -8.16
N PHE A 574 -23.73 1.20 -7.53
CA PHE A 574 -24.35 0.04 -6.94
C PHE A 574 -25.74 -0.15 -7.55
N CYS A 575 -26.11 -1.39 -7.83
CA CYS A 575 -27.39 -1.73 -8.43
C CYS A 575 -28.17 -2.72 -7.55
N GLY A 576 -29.49 -2.60 -7.51
CA GLY A 576 -30.32 -3.52 -6.76
C GLY A 576 -31.81 -3.37 -7.05
N ASN A 577 -32.57 -4.39 -6.68
CA ASN A 577 -34.04 -4.38 -6.80
C ASN A 577 -34.72 -4.05 -5.47
N GLN A 578 -33.95 -3.97 -4.38
CA GLN A 578 -34.42 -3.71 -3.03
C GLN A 578 -33.34 -2.96 -2.26
N LEU A 579 -33.77 -2.14 -1.30
CA LEU A 579 -32.88 -1.53 -0.33
C LEU A 579 -32.68 -2.49 0.85
N GLY A 580 -31.43 -2.63 1.32
CA GLY A 580 -31.14 -3.42 2.51
C GLY A 580 -31.86 -2.87 3.75
N GLY A 581 -32.47 -3.74 4.56
CA GLY A 581 -33.41 -3.35 5.63
C GLY A 581 -32.83 -2.52 6.79
N ASN A 582 -31.51 -2.41 6.91
CA ASN A 582 -30.83 -1.58 7.92
C ASN A 582 -30.48 -0.17 7.40
N ASN A 583 -30.85 0.16 6.17
CA ASN A 583 -30.54 1.45 5.56
C ASN A 583 -31.70 2.43 5.74
N SER A 584 -31.38 3.67 6.08
CA SER A 584 -32.36 4.72 6.38
C SER A 584 -32.27 5.83 5.35
N PHE A 585 -33.42 6.46 5.07
CA PHE A 585 -33.47 7.68 4.29
C PHE A 585 -32.76 8.78 5.07
N LEU A 586 -31.68 9.29 4.51
CA LEU A 586 -30.99 10.45 5.04
C LEU A 586 -31.82 11.66 4.62
N THR A 587 -32.31 12.42 5.61
CA THR A 587 -33.24 13.59 5.57
C THR A 587 -33.30 14.34 4.24
N PRO A 588 -34.45 14.94 3.83
CA PRO A 588 -34.76 15.22 2.43
C PRO A 588 -33.77 16.20 1.78
N PHE A 589 -32.72 15.64 1.19
CA PHE A 589 -31.87 16.34 0.25
C PHE A 589 -32.64 16.45 -1.07
N THR A 590 -32.74 17.65 -1.64
CA THR A 590 -33.26 17.82 -3.00
C THR A 590 -32.18 17.54 -4.06
N THR A 591 -31.01 17.03 -3.64
CA THR A 591 -29.82 16.84 -4.47
C THR A 591 -29.10 15.53 -4.09
N PRO A 592 -28.58 14.75 -5.06
CA PRO A 592 -27.72 13.59 -4.84
C PRO A 592 -26.52 13.92 -3.93
N SER A 593 -26.46 13.30 -2.74
CA SER A 593 -25.39 13.48 -1.75
C SER A 593 -24.51 12.23 -1.58
N GLY A 594 -24.17 11.58 -2.69
CA GLY A 594 -23.35 10.36 -2.69
C GLY A 594 -21.96 10.62 -2.11
N GLY A 595 -21.56 9.86 -1.10
CA GLY A 595 -20.34 10.08 -0.32
C GLY A 595 -20.15 8.97 0.70
N ALA A 596 -19.21 9.12 1.64
CA ALA A 596 -18.92 8.05 2.60
C ALA A 596 -20.15 7.62 3.39
N ASN A 597 -20.51 6.34 3.24
CA ASN A 597 -21.70 5.74 3.84
C ASN A 597 -23.03 6.40 3.41
N ALA A 598 -23.06 7.02 2.24
CA ALA A 598 -24.22 7.71 1.70
C ALA A 598 -24.39 7.40 0.20
N LEU A 599 -25.51 6.77 -0.15
CA LEU A 599 -25.85 6.36 -1.50
C LEU A 599 -26.93 7.29 -2.08
N SER A 600 -26.59 8.00 -3.17
CA SER A 600 -27.59 8.73 -3.95
C SER A 600 -28.42 7.76 -4.76
N LEU A 601 -29.69 7.57 -4.42
CA LEU A 601 -30.56 6.57 -5.01
C LEU A 601 -31.41 7.13 -6.15
N TYR A 602 -31.49 6.37 -7.24
CA TYR A 602 -32.27 6.71 -8.42
C TYR A 602 -33.16 5.54 -8.82
N ASN A 603 -34.36 5.86 -9.33
CA ASN A 603 -35.19 4.93 -10.04
C ASN A 603 -34.59 4.71 -11.44
N ASN A 604 -34.42 3.45 -11.84
CA ASN A 604 -33.90 3.14 -13.16
C ASN A 604 -35.02 3.25 -14.20
N THR A 605 -35.03 4.34 -14.98
CA THR A 605 -36.05 4.56 -16.03
C THR A 605 -35.92 3.60 -17.21
N GLY A 606 -34.76 2.95 -17.37
CA GLY A 606 -34.55 1.87 -18.34
C GLY A 606 -34.95 0.49 -17.83
N TYR A 607 -35.36 0.37 -16.56
CA TYR A 607 -35.82 -0.91 -16.00
C TYR A 607 -37.18 -1.28 -16.58
N ASN A 608 -37.22 -2.42 -17.28
CA ASN A 608 -38.46 -3.04 -17.71
C ASN A 608 -38.76 -4.22 -16.77
N PRO A 609 -39.78 -4.12 -15.89
CA PRO A 609 -40.12 -5.22 -15.00
C PRO A 609 -40.56 -6.43 -15.84
N PRO A 610 -40.20 -7.65 -15.44
CA PRO A 610 -40.75 -8.84 -16.06
C PRO A 610 -42.28 -8.83 -15.98
N ALA A 611 -42.94 -9.14 -17.09
CA ALA A 611 -44.39 -9.24 -17.13
C ALA A 611 -44.80 -10.71 -17.30
N ASN A 612 -45.79 -11.13 -16.51
CA ASN A 612 -46.48 -12.39 -16.75
C ASN A 612 -47.28 -12.26 -18.04
N LYS A 613 -47.15 -13.26 -18.92
CA LYS A 613 -47.96 -13.28 -20.14
C LYS A 613 -49.41 -13.57 -19.77
N PRO A 614 -50.39 -12.70 -20.08
CA PRO A 614 -51.77 -12.84 -19.60
C PRO A 614 -52.46 -14.09 -20.16
N SER A 615 -52.10 -14.51 -21.38
CA SER A 615 -52.58 -15.75 -21.98
C SER A 615 -51.62 -16.31 -23.03
N VAL A 616 -51.68 -17.62 -23.24
CA VAL A 616 -50.99 -18.33 -24.33
C VAL A 616 -51.95 -19.35 -24.94
N GLY A 617 -52.42 -19.05 -26.15
CA GLY A 617 -53.53 -19.83 -26.73
C GLY A 617 -54.77 -19.69 -25.85
N LYS A 618 -55.35 -20.81 -25.41
CA LYS A 618 -56.51 -20.80 -24.50
C LYS A 618 -56.14 -20.70 -23.02
N PHE A 619 -54.88 -21.02 -22.69
CA PHE A 619 -54.39 -20.94 -21.34
C PHE A 619 -54.36 -19.49 -20.86
N GLN A 620 -55.07 -19.19 -19.77
CA GLN A 620 -55.07 -17.90 -19.09
C GLN A 620 -54.18 -17.97 -17.85
N SER A 621 -53.32 -16.96 -17.67
CA SER A 621 -52.53 -16.81 -16.45
C SER A 621 -53.47 -16.47 -15.30
N GLN A 622 -53.48 -17.30 -14.25
CA GLN A 622 -54.34 -17.09 -13.08
C GLN A 622 -53.64 -16.25 -12.02
N THR A 623 -52.67 -16.86 -11.34
CA THR A 623 -52.00 -16.29 -10.17
C THR A 623 -50.74 -17.11 -9.86
N CYS A 624 -49.99 -16.69 -8.85
CA CYS A 624 -48.82 -17.40 -8.38
C CYS A 624 -49.20 -18.42 -7.32
N LEU A 625 -48.67 -19.65 -7.44
CA LEU A 625 -48.85 -20.70 -6.44
C LEU A 625 -47.55 -20.99 -5.74
N LYS A 626 -47.51 -20.88 -4.42
CA LYS A 626 -46.39 -21.38 -3.61
C LYS A 626 -46.54 -22.88 -3.40
N ASP A 627 -45.47 -23.64 -3.64
CA ASP A 627 -45.44 -25.07 -3.36
C ASP A 627 -45.55 -25.39 -1.85
N PRO A 628 -46.08 -26.57 -1.49
CA PRO A 628 -46.09 -27.07 -0.12
C PRO A 628 -44.74 -27.01 0.59
N THR A 629 -44.72 -26.48 1.81
CA THR A 629 -43.51 -26.50 2.66
C THR A 629 -43.36 -27.79 3.49
N ILE A 630 -44.40 -28.65 3.55
CA ILE A 630 -44.39 -29.88 4.36
C ILE A 630 -44.57 -31.09 3.42
N GLY A 631 -43.65 -32.06 3.49
CA GLY A 631 -43.73 -33.32 2.74
C GLY A 631 -43.19 -33.30 1.29
N GLY A 632 -42.58 -32.20 0.83
CA GLY A 632 -41.92 -32.13 -0.48
C GLY A 632 -42.82 -32.19 -1.71
N GLY A 633 -44.15 -32.01 -1.53
CA GLY A 633 -45.13 -32.04 -2.61
C GLY A 633 -44.97 -30.91 -3.63
N ARG A 634 -45.64 -31.05 -4.78
CA ARG A 634 -45.78 -30.01 -5.81
C ARG A 634 -47.24 -29.60 -5.97
N ALA A 635 -47.49 -28.33 -6.27
CA ALA A 635 -48.82 -27.80 -6.53
C ALA A 635 -49.45 -28.41 -7.80
N LEU A 636 -48.61 -28.76 -8.79
CA LEU A 636 -48.98 -29.42 -10.04
C LEU A 636 -48.16 -30.71 -10.23
N GLN A 637 -48.86 -31.81 -10.48
CA GLN A 637 -48.28 -33.12 -10.75
C GLN A 637 -49.22 -33.95 -11.66
N PRO A 638 -48.72 -34.99 -12.37
CA PRO A 638 -47.33 -35.50 -12.37
C PRO A 638 -46.45 -34.97 -13.51
N GLY A 639 -46.95 -34.10 -14.41
CA GLY A 639 -46.19 -33.68 -15.58
C GLY A 639 -45.03 -32.76 -15.21
N VAL A 640 -43.82 -33.06 -15.70
CA VAL A 640 -42.61 -32.25 -15.47
C VAL A 640 -41.78 -32.18 -16.74
N LEU A 641 -41.36 -30.98 -17.13
CA LEU A 641 -40.38 -30.74 -18.19
C LEU A 641 -39.32 -29.74 -17.69
N ARG A 642 -38.04 -30.08 -17.80
CA ARG A 642 -36.93 -29.17 -17.52
C ARG A 642 -36.23 -28.80 -18.81
N ASN A 643 -36.00 -27.52 -19.06
CA ASN A 643 -35.32 -27.04 -20.26
C ASN A 643 -34.56 -25.74 -19.99
N ASN A 644 -33.27 -25.69 -20.34
CA ASN A 644 -32.43 -24.50 -20.15
C ASN A 644 -32.80 -23.34 -21.09
N ASN A 645 -33.64 -23.58 -22.10
CA ASN A 645 -34.21 -22.58 -23.00
C ASN A 645 -35.75 -22.54 -22.89
N MET A 646 -36.28 -22.78 -21.68
CA MET A 646 -37.71 -22.82 -21.41
C MET A 646 -38.40 -21.52 -21.86
N THR A 647 -39.61 -21.66 -22.38
CA THR A 647 -40.56 -20.56 -22.61
C THR A 647 -41.93 -20.93 -22.06
N VAL A 648 -42.78 -19.93 -21.84
CA VAL A 648 -44.19 -20.15 -21.43
C VAL A 648 -44.92 -21.00 -22.46
N GLU A 649 -44.70 -20.73 -23.74
CA GLU A 649 -45.28 -21.49 -24.86
C GLU A 649 -44.80 -22.94 -24.87
N MET A 650 -43.53 -23.19 -24.57
CA MET A 650 -42.96 -24.53 -24.51
C MET A 650 -43.60 -25.34 -23.39
N CYS A 651 -43.73 -24.76 -22.19
CA CYS A 651 -44.36 -25.41 -21.06
C CYS A 651 -45.83 -25.73 -21.34
N ILE A 652 -46.60 -24.74 -21.82
CA ILE A 652 -48.02 -24.91 -22.12
C ILE A 652 -48.24 -25.92 -23.24
N LYS A 653 -47.41 -25.89 -24.29
CA LYS A 653 -47.47 -26.89 -25.37
C LYS A 653 -47.20 -28.31 -24.84
N TYR A 654 -46.25 -28.46 -23.93
CA TYR A 654 -45.95 -29.74 -23.28
C TYR A 654 -47.13 -30.22 -22.41
N CYS A 655 -47.70 -29.36 -21.56
CA CYS A 655 -48.84 -29.72 -20.72
C CYS A 655 -50.10 -30.07 -21.55
N LEU A 656 -50.38 -29.28 -22.59
CA LEU A 656 -51.45 -29.56 -23.56
C LEU A 656 -51.28 -30.90 -24.25
N GLY A 657 -50.06 -31.17 -24.76
CA GLY A 657 -49.75 -32.42 -25.45
C GLY A 657 -49.92 -33.67 -24.58
N ASN A 658 -49.89 -33.49 -23.25
CA ASN A 658 -50.10 -34.55 -22.26
C ASN A 658 -51.48 -34.46 -21.57
N TYR A 659 -52.43 -33.71 -22.14
CA TYR A 659 -53.82 -33.62 -21.68
C TYR A 659 -53.99 -33.07 -20.25
N TYR A 660 -53.17 -32.09 -19.88
CA TYR A 660 -53.27 -31.37 -18.61
C TYR A 660 -53.98 -30.01 -18.74
N ASN A 661 -54.83 -29.68 -17.76
CA ASN A 661 -55.56 -28.41 -17.69
C ASN A 661 -54.75 -27.26 -17.07
N TYR A 662 -53.70 -27.57 -16.31
CA TYR A 662 -52.87 -26.61 -15.61
C TYR A 662 -51.41 -26.75 -16.05
N ALA A 663 -50.74 -25.61 -16.23
CA ALA A 663 -49.31 -25.51 -16.52
C ALA A 663 -48.68 -24.48 -15.58
N GLY A 664 -47.51 -24.77 -15.03
CA GLY A 664 -46.78 -23.92 -14.08
C GLY A 664 -45.30 -23.84 -14.43
N ILE A 665 -44.69 -22.66 -14.30
CA ILE A 665 -43.23 -22.51 -14.49
C ILE A 665 -42.57 -22.03 -13.21
N GLU A 666 -41.49 -22.70 -12.83
CA GLU A 666 -40.66 -22.40 -11.67
C GLU A 666 -39.18 -22.22 -12.07
N TYR A 667 -38.47 -21.32 -11.39
CA TYR A 667 -37.02 -21.04 -11.57
C TYR A 667 -36.58 -20.69 -13.01
N GLY A 668 -37.51 -20.33 -13.90
CA GLY A 668 -37.24 -20.01 -15.29
C GLY A 668 -37.01 -21.21 -16.20
N VAL A 669 -36.72 -22.40 -15.67
CA VAL A 669 -36.28 -23.57 -16.45
C VAL A 669 -37.12 -24.83 -16.21
N GLU A 670 -38.03 -24.79 -15.24
CA GLU A 670 -38.82 -25.95 -14.81
C GLU A 670 -40.29 -25.73 -15.13
N CYS A 671 -40.92 -26.68 -15.82
CA CYS A 671 -42.33 -26.69 -16.18
C CYS A 671 -43.03 -27.84 -15.46
N TYR A 672 -44.19 -27.56 -14.89
CA TYR A 672 -45.02 -28.47 -14.11
C TYR A 672 -46.44 -28.50 -14.65
N CYS A 673 -47.06 -29.68 -14.76
CA CYS A 673 -48.40 -29.85 -15.30
C CYS A 673 -49.29 -30.68 -14.39
N GLY A 674 -50.58 -30.39 -14.38
CA GLY A 674 -51.59 -31.17 -13.64
C GLY A 674 -53.00 -30.91 -14.13
N ASN A 675 -53.96 -31.73 -13.68
CA ASN A 675 -55.37 -31.53 -13.98
C ASN A 675 -56.15 -30.85 -12.84
N GLN A 676 -55.50 -30.66 -11.71
CA GLN A 676 -56.02 -30.00 -10.52
C GLN A 676 -54.87 -29.33 -9.78
N ILE A 677 -55.14 -28.22 -9.10
CA ILE A 677 -54.22 -27.65 -8.11
C ILE A 677 -54.41 -28.40 -6.80
N LEU A 678 -53.35 -29.01 -6.28
CA LEU A 678 -53.43 -29.82 -5.07
C LEU A 678 -53.38 -28.96 -3.81
N ALA A 679 -54.49 -28.27 -3.51
CA ALA A 679 -54.60 -27.47 -2.29
C ALA A 679 -54.48 -28.31 -1.00
N SER A 680 -54.86 -29.59 -1.04
CA SER A 680 -54.78 -30.53 0.10
C SER A 680 -53.35 -30.85 0.55
N THR A 681 -52.33 -30.52 -0.27
CA THR A 681 -50.92 -30.67 0.10
C THR A 681 -50.34 -29.40 0.72
N GLY A 682 -51.10 -28.32 0.84
CA GLY A 682 -50.65 -27.04 1.40
C GLY A 682 -50.13 -26.04 0.37
N ALA A 683 -50.47 -26.21 -0.92
CA ALA A 683 -50.21 -25.20 -1.94
C ALA A 683 -51.06 -23.93 -1.69
N VAL A 684 -50.44 -22.75 -1.76
CA VAL A 684 -51.10 -21.47 -1.43
C VAL A 684 -51.07 -20.52 -2.62
N ILE A 685 -52.22 -19.94 -2.97
CA ILE A 685 -52.32 -18.82 -3.90
C ILE A 685 -51.71 -17.58 -3.23
N GLN A 686 -50.75 -16.95 -3.91
CA GLN A 686 -50.11 -15.72 -3.43
C GLN A 686 -50.02 -14.67 -4.55
N ALA A 687 -49.78 -13.42 -4.15
CA ALA A 687 -49.42 -12.37 -5.09
C ALA A 687 -48.10 -12.71 -5.80
N CYS A 688 -47.89 -12.11 -6.97
CA CYS A 688 -46.72 -12.29 -7.80
C CYS A 688 -45.80 -11.06 -7.72
N PRO A 689 -44.86 -10.94 -6.77
CA PRO A 689 -44.00 -9.76 -6.71
C PRO A 689 -43.07 -9.76 -7.92
N ALA A 690 -43.11 -8.71 -8.74
CA ALA A 690 -42.18 -8.56 -9.88
C ALA A 690 -40.70 -8.61 -9.42
N THR A 691 -40.44 -8.18 -8.18
CA THR A 691 -39.11 -8.17 -7.55
C THR A 691 -38.55 -9.56 -7.25
N THR A 692 -39.39 -10.60 -7.21
CA THR A 692 -38.91 -11.96 -7.01
C THR A 692 -38.79 -12.71 -8.33
N GLN A 693 -39.48 -12.30 -9.40
CA GLN A 693 -39.55 -13.03 -10.66
C GLN A 693 -38.20 -13.33 -11.35
N LYS A 694 -38.11 -14.51 -11.98
CA LYS A 694 -37.00 -15.01 -12.82
C LYS A 694 -37.45 -15.12 -14.27
N LEU A 695 -36.69 -14.62 -15.22
CA LEU A 695 -37.03 -14.76 -16.64
C LEU A 695 -36.95 -16.20 -17.13
N CYS A 696 -37.82 -16.55 -18.07
CA CYS A 696 -37.67 -17.76 -18.87
C CYS A 696 -36.50 -17.54 -19.85
N PRO A 697 -35.42 -18.34 -19.84
CA PRO A 697 -34.24 -18.07 -20.66
C PRO A 697 -34.52 -18.03 -22.16
N GLY A 698 -35.52 -18.78 -22.65
CA GLY A 698 -35.91 -18.77 -24.05
C GLY A 698 -36.76 -17.57 -24.48
N ASN A 699 -37.20 -16.74 -23.53
CA ASN A 699 -37.94 -15.49 -23.81
C ASN A 699 -37.65 -14.45 -22.70
N PRO A 700 -36.60 -13.63 -22.86
CA PRO A 700 -36.08 -12.76 -21.80
C PRO A 700 -36.96 -11.55 -21.46
N THR A 701 -38.17 -11.45 -22.01
CA THR A 701 -39.17 -10.43 -21.64
C THR A 701 -40.32 -10.97 -20.80
N VAL A 702 -40.37 -12.30 -20.56
CA VAL A 702 -41.45 -12.96 -19.82
C VAL A 702 -40.90 -13.68 -18.58
N SER A 703 -41.50 -13.39 -17.43
CA SER A 703 -41.15 -13.97 -16.13
C SER A 703 -41.77 -15.32 -15.81
N SER A 704 -41.10 -16.01 -14.91
CA SER A 704 -41.56 -17.04 -13.97
C SER A 704 -41.20 -16.60 -12.54
N LEU A 705 -41.57 -17.30 -11.48
CA LEU A 705 -41.24 -16.86 -10.10
C LEU A 705 -40.25 -17.80 -9.40
N PRO A 706 -39.65 -17.38 -8.27
CA PRO A 706 -39.02 -18.26 -7.31
C PRO A 706 -40.04 -18.70 -6.25
N ILE A 707 -39.90 -19.96 -5.84
CA ILE A 707 -40.68 -20.65 -4.79
C ILE A 707 -42.19 -20.75 -5.12
N GLY A 708 -42.57 -20.51 -6.38
CA GLY A 708 -43.93 -20.69 -6.84
C GLY A 708 -44.11 -20.63 -8.34
N SER A 709 -45.13 -21.33 -8.85
CA SER A 709 -45.44 -21.42 -10.28
C SER A 709 -46.42 -20.32 -10.72
N VAL A 710 -46.18 -19.64 -11.85
CA VAL A 710 -47.27 -18.93 -12.56
C VAL A 710 -48.15 -20.00 -13.16
N VAL A 711 -49.36 -20.16 -12.62
CA VAL A 711 -50.26 -21.19 -13.10
C VAL A 711 -51.18 -20.66 -14.17
N PHE A 712 -51.12 -21.33 -15.32
CA PHE A 712 -52.02 -21.11 -16.42
C PHE A 712 -53.09 -22.19 -16.40
N THR A 713 -54.32 -21.82 -16.70
CA THR A 713 -55.45 -22.75 -16.86
C THR A 713 -56.01 -22.69 -18.26
N TYR A 714 -56.23 -23.85 -18.87
CA TYR A 714 -56.83 -23.97 -20.20
C TYR A 714 -58.20 -23.32 -20.33
#